data_AF-A0A0J6SWG8-F1
#
_entry.id   AF-A0A0J6SWG8-F1
#
_cell.length_a   1.000
_cell.length_b   1.000
_cell.length_c   1.000
_cell.angle_alpha   90.00
_cell.angle_beta   90.00
_cell.angle_gamma   90.00
#
_symmetry.space_group_name_H-M   'P 1'
#
loop_
_entity.id
_entity.type
_entity.pdbx_description
1 polymer ?
#
loop_
_entity_poly.entity_id
_entity_poly.type
_entity_poly.pdbx_seq_one_letter_code
_entity_poly.pdbx_strand_id
1 'polypeptide(L)'
;MQLHMRARLYGGFTLLALLAAVMGGFAYRQTGSLDDTFRYKAQIEQAARELYTLNGLTDRFLAQSLKFRTTPTPEAATGMQSSLSAVTQLAEGLVQRALSEERRALYADLRDQSNRLAADLPKLIALGTQIRENKAGVYTSGDDLTKASGALVAQLRSGSDDALLAQAVEIERTLLLFRVMNWRFLATTDPKTRALSAANFTSAEATIAKLKGLSLSPAQLRDLGTLDEALHRLNRHITAAASAMLDSEAFYEQVLKAKTEALVASGMEVRGRLDAALQEIAARSGATMSSTKQVQVALLALILAISAALAFLIGRSITRPISGMTRAMSRLAAGETAITVPSQDATDEMGEMARAVEVFRRNAVERLALEADRDAQASARQRRADRVDALITAFQRRVAGSLEIVTSAASELDATARTMTQVADGTNAQAVASSAAAEETSANVQTVAAAAEEMVASLREIERQVVHSREVAGHAATEADATNAVMASLGTAATQIGAAVTTISAIASQTNLLALNATIEAARAGDAGRGFAVVAAEVKELAGQTARATEEIGGQITAIQSATDRASAAIRQISGTIAALNEISGAIAATVVEQTAATAEISRNATEAARGTQDVSSSVARVLSLADETGGAASQVLSAAADLATQSLTVKQEVDGFLGEIRAA
;
A
#
# COMPACT_ATOMS: atom_id res chain seq x y z
N MET A 1 71.54 -7.81 -24.42
CA MET A 1 71.47 -6.49 -23.75
C MET A 1 71.17 -6.74 -22.27
N GLN A 2 72.19 -6.78 -21.41
CA GLN A 2 71.99 -7.02 -19.97
C GLN A 2 71.61 -5.69 -19.31
N LEU A 3 70.36 -5.59 -18.84
CA LEU A 3 69.86 -4.40 -18.15
C LEU A 3 70.53 -4.26 -16.77
N HIS A 4 70.87 -3.02 -16.39
CA HIS A 4 71.42 -2.69 -15.08
C HIS A 4 70.45 -3.06 -13.95
N MET A 5 70.98 -3.35 -12.75
CA MET A 5 70.18 -3.88 -11.63
C MET A 5 69.01 -2.95 -11.25
N ARG A 6 69.23 -1.63 -11.31
CA ARG A 6 68.19 -0.60 -11.08
C ARG A 6 67.07 -0.64 -12.12
N ALA A 7 67.40 -0.81 -13.40
CA ALA A 7 66.42 -0.84 -14.48
C ALA A 7 65.48 -2.04 -14.37
N ARG A 8 65.97 -3.19 -13.88
CA ARG A 8 65.16 -4.39 -13.64
C ARG A 8 64.17 -4.21 -12.48
N LEU A 9 64.59 -3.52 -11.42
CA LEU A 9 63.77 -3.28 -10.23
C LEU A 9 62.67 -2.25 -10.49
N TYR A 10 63.01 -1.08 -11.03
CA TYR A 10 62.03 -0.05 -11.37
C TYR A 10 61.10 -0.50 -12.50
N GLY A 11 61.61 -1.19 -13.52
CA GLY A 11 60.78 -1.74 -14.61
C GLY A 11 59.70 -2.68 -14.11
N GLY A 12 60.02 -3.53 -13.12
CA GLY A 12 59.04 -4.45 -12.51
C GLY A 12 57.94 -3.74 -11.72
N PHE A 13 58.30 -2.78 -10.88
CA PHE A 13 57.31 -1.98 -10.14
C PHE A 13 56.41 -1.15 -11.07
N THR A 14 56.99 -0.59 -12.14
CA THR A 14 56.23 0.22 -13.11
C THR A 14 55.21 -0.63 -13.87
N LEU A 15 55.57 -1.88 -14.23
CA LEU A 15 54.66 -2.82 -14.88
C LEU A 15 53.49 -3.22 -13.96
N LEU A 16 53.77 -3.46 -12.67
CA LEU A 16 52.72 -3.79 -11.69
C LEU A 16 51.76 -2.62 -11.46
N ALA A 17 52.27 -1.39 -11.38
CA ALA A 17 51.44 -0.19 -11.25
C ALA A 17 50.52 0.01 -12.48
N LEU A 18 51.04 -0.23 -13.69
CA LEU A 18 50.26 -0.20 -14.94
C LEU A 18 49.13 -1.25 -14.94
N LEU A 19 49.43 -2.48 -14.53
CA LEU A 19 48.43 -3.55 -14.45
C LEU A 19 47.33 -3.24 -13.42
N ALA A 20 47.69 -2.67 -12.26
CA ALA A 20 46.74 -2.23 -11.25
C ALA A 20 45.84 -1.10 -11.77
N ALA A 21 46.40 -0.13 -12.50
CA ALA A 21 45.64 0.96 -13.12
C ALA A 21 44.64 0.45 -14.18
N VAL A 22 45.04 -0.52 -15.02
CA VAL A 22 44.15 -1.16 -16.00
C VAL A 22 43.00 -1.91 -15.31
N MET A 23 43.29 -2.65 -14.23
CA MET A 23 42.26 -3.33 -13.44
C MET A 23 41.30 -2.34 -12.79
N GLY A 24 41.80 -1.23 -12.24
CA GLY A 24 40.99 -0.16 -11.67
C GLY A 24 40.10 0.54 -12.71
N GLY A 25 40.63 0.83 -13.90
CA GLY A 25 39.86 1.42 -15.00
C GLY A 25 38.75 0.49 -15.53
N PHE A 26 39.02 -0.81 -15.62
CA PHE A 26 38.03 -1.82 -15.98
C PHE A 26 36.91 -1.90 -14.92
N ALA A 27 37.27 -1.95 -13.63
CA ALA A 27 36.31 -1.97 -12.54
C ALA A 27 35.42 -0.70 -12.53
N TYR A 28 36.01 0.48 -12.71
CA TYR A 28 35.27 1.75 -12.74
C TYR A 28 34.24 1.80 -13.89
N ARG A 29 34.66 1.43 -15.10
CA ARG A 29 33.76 1.38 -16.27
C ARG A 29 32.61 0.40 -16.06
N GLN A 30 32.89 -0.72 -15.41
CA GLN A 30 31.91 -1.76 -15.15
C GLN A 30 30.86 -1.34 -14.11
N THR A 31 31.29 -0.68 -13.03
CA THR A 31 30.37 -0.12 -12.03
C THR A 31 29.45 0.92 -12.65
N GLY A 32 29.96 1.77 -13.56
CA GLY A 32 29.13 2.73 -14.30
C GLY A 32 28.05 2.05 -15.15
N SER A 33 28.40 0.99 -15.89
CA SER A 33 27.43 0.24 -16.69
C SER A 33 26.35 -0.46 -15.84
N LEU A 34 26.70 -0.91 -14.64
CA LEU A 34 25.74 -1.50 -13.71
C LEU A 34 24.77 -0.43 -13.16
N ASP A 35 25.28 0.76 -12.81
CA ASP A 35 24.44 1.87 -12.31
C ASP A 35 23.37 2.28 -13.33
N ASP A 36 23.75 2.42 -14.61
CA ASP A 36 22.78 2.71 -15.69
C ASP A 36 21.71 1.62 -15.81
N THR A 37 22.10 0.35 -15.67
CA THR A 37 21.17 -0.79 -15.73
C THR A 37 20.22 -0.78 -14.55
N PHE A 38 20.69 -0.45 -13.34
CA PHE A 38 19.85 -0.34 -12.15
C PHE A 38 18.87 0.82 -12.23
N ARG A 39 19.30 1.99 -12.75
CA ARG A 39 18.40 3.13 -12.98
C ARG A 39 17.31 2.79 -13.99
N TYR A 40 17.67 2.15 -15.11
CA TYR A 40 16.72 1.70 -16.12
C TYR A 40 15.73 0.68 -15.54
N LYS A 41 16.21 -0.29 -14.76
CA LYS A 41 15.37 -1.26 -14.04
C LYS A 41 14.38 -0.57 -13.10
N ALA A 42 14.85 0.37 -12.26
CA ALA A 42 14.00 1.07 -11.29
C ALA A 42 12.85 1.85 -11.97
N GLN A 43 13.11 2.46 -13.12
CA GLN A 43 12.08 3.16 -13.90
C GLN A 43 11.04 2.21 -14.49
N ILE A 44 11.44 1.02 -14.95
CA ILE A 44 10.48 0.00 -15.43
C ILE A 44 9.65 -0.56 -14.27
N GLU A 45 10.28 -0.84 -13.11
CA GLU A 45 9.54 -1.28 -11.92
C GLU A 45 8.54 -0.23 -11.44
N GLN A 46 8.88 1.06 -11.52
CA GLN A 46 7.95 2.14 -11.24
C GLN A 46 6.76 2.13 -12.20
N ALA A 47 7.00 2.03 -13.51
CA ALA A 47 5.94 1.95 -14.50
C ALA A 47 5.04 0.72 -14.29
N ALA A 48 5.62 -0.43 -13.91
CA ALA A 48 4.86 -1.64 -13.61
C ALA A 48 3.94 -1.48 -12.38
N ARG A 49 4.42 -0.79 -11.32
CA ARG A 49 3.59 -0.43 -10.16
C ARG A 49 2.46 0.53 -10.53
N GLU A 50 2.75 1.54 -11.34
CA GLU A 50 1.74 2.50 -11.80
C GLU A 50 0.66 1.81 -12.66
N LEU A 51 1.02 0.84 -13.50
CA LEU A 51 0.07 0.01 -14.25
C LEU A 51 -0.78 -0.87 -13.33
N TYR A 52 -0.21 -1.42 -12.25
CA TYR A 52 -0.98 -2.13 -11.22
C TYR A 52 -2.06 -1.21 -10.63
N THR A 53 -1.67 0.00 -10.22
CA THR A 53 -2.59 1.00 -9.66
C THR A 53 -3.64 1.42 -10.69
N LEU A 54 -3.25 1.62 -11.94
CA LEU A 54 -4.16 1.96 -13.04
C LEU A 54 -5.26 0.91 -13.20
N ASN A 55 -4.90 -0.38 -13.26
CA ASN A 55 -5.89 -1.46 -13.37
C ASN A 55 -6.81 -1.51 -12.14
N GLY A 56 -6.24 -1.43 -10.93
CA GLY A 56 -7.05 -1.44 -9.69
C GLY A 56 -8.04 -0.26 -9.59
N LEU A 57 -7.63 0.94 -10.05
CA LEU A 57 -8.53 2.10 -10.13
C LEU A 57 -9.60 1.93 -11.21
N THR A 58 -9.27 1.24 -12.30
CA THR A 58 -10.21 0.93 -13.39
C THR A 58 -11.28 -0.07 -12.92
N ASP A 59 -10.89 -1.11 -12.18
CA ASP A 59 -11.82 -2.06 -11.54
C ASP A 59 -12.70 -1.36 -10.49
N ARG A 60 -12.11 -0.47 -9.68
CA ARG A 60 -12.85 0.35 -8.72
C ARG A 60 -13.89 1.24 -9.42
N PHE A 61 -13.51 1.87 -10.54
CA PHE A 61 -14.43 2.66 -11.35
C PHE A 61 -15.61 1.82 -11.85
N LEU A 62 -15.37 0.59 -12.30
CA LEU A 62 -16.44 -0.32 -12.75
C LEU A 62 -17.41 -0.66 -11.62
N ALA A 63 -16.88 -1.03 -10.45
CA ALA A 63 -17.69 -1.33 -9.27
C ALA A 63 -18.51 -0.12 -8.81
N GLN A 64 -17.92 1.08 -8.82
CA GLN A 64 -18.64 2.33 -8.53
C GLN A 64 -19.72 2.63 -9.57
N SER A 65 -19.48 2.34 -10.85
CA SER A 65 -20.45 2.49 -11.94
C SER A 65 -21.65 1.56 -11.78
N LEU A 66 -21.41 0.31 -11.35
CA LEU A 66 -22.48 -0.61 -11.01
C LEU A 66 -23.31 -0.11 -9.83
N LYS A 67 -22.66 0.35 -8.76
CA LYS A 67 -23.33 0.92 -7.58
C LYS A 67 -24.14 2.17 -7.91
N PHE A 68 -23.61 3.05 -8.77
CA PHE A 68 -24.33 4.25 -9.22
C PHE A 68 -25.59 3.89 -10.02
N ARG A 69 -25.54 2.84 -10.83
CA ARG A 69 -26.70 2.37 -11.60
C ARG A 69 -27.86 1.95 -10.69
N THR A 70 -27.57 1.28 -9.57
CA THR A 70 -28.60 0.87 -8.61
C THR A 70 -29.03 2.02 -7.71
N THR A 71 -28.10 2.90 -7.33
CA THR A 71 -28.33 4.00 -6.38
C THR A 71 -27.65 5.29 -6.87
N PRO A 72 -28.31 6.07 -7.76
CA PRO A 72 -27.68 7.22 -8.42
C PRO A 72 -27.66 8.47 -7.52
N THR A 73 -26.67 8.53 -6.63
CA THR A 73 -26.43 9.70 -5.77
C THR A 73 -25.33 10.61 -6.33
N PRO A 74 -25.33 11.93 -6.02
CA PRO A 74 -24.25 12.83 -6.42
C PRO A 74 -22.87 12.38 -5.92
N GLU A 75 -22.79 11.81 -4.72
CA GLU A 75 -21.53 11.33 -4.11
C GLU A 75 -20.96 10.15 -4.89
N ALA A 76 -21.83 9.23 -5.33
CA ALA A 76 -21.43 8.11 -6.18
C ALA A 76 -20.94 8.58 -7.56
N ALA A 77 -21.56 9.63 -8.14
CA ALA A 77 -21.08 10.24 -9.37
C ALA A 77 -19.67 10.84 -9.22
N THR A 78 -19.45 11.61 -8.15
CA THR A 78 -18.14 12.20 -7.83
C THR A 78 -17.08 11.10 -7.63
N GLY A 79 -17.42 10.01 -6.95
CA GLY A 79 -16.54 8.87 -6.74
C GLY A 79 -16.06 8.22 -8.04
N MET A 80 -16.97 8.00 -9.00
CA MET A 80 -16.62 7.48 -10.33
C MET A 80 -15.71 8.43 -11.12
N GLN A 81 -16.06 9.72 -11.14
CA GLN A 81 -15.26 10.74 -11.83
C GLN A 81 -13.84 10.84 -11.26
N SER A 82 -13.70 10.77 -9.94
CA SER A 82 -12.40 10.81 -9.27
C SER A 82 -11.53 9.60 -9.66
N SER A 83 -12.09 8.38 -9.59
CA SER A 83 -11.36 7.16 -9.98
C SER A 83 -10.90 7.23 -11.44
N LEU A 84 -11.78 7.61 -12.36
CA LEU A 84 -11.46 7.67 -13.79
C LEU A 84 -10.48 8.80 -14.13
N SER A 85 -10.56 9.94 -13.44
CA SER A 85 -9.57 11.02 -13.56
C SER A 85 -8.18 10.54 -13.13
N ALA A 86 -8.09 9.81 -12.02
CA ALA A 86 -6.83 9.24 -11.55
C ALA A 86 -6.24 8.21 -12.54
N VAL A 87 -7.08 7.36 -13.16
CA VAL A 87 -6.67 6.45 -14.24
C VAL A 87 -6.06 7.24 -15.41
N THR A 88 -6.74 8.28 -15.89
CA THR A 88 -6.26 9.11 -17.01
C THR A 88 -4.96 9.85 -16.68
N GLN A 89 -4.83 10.39 -15.47
CA GLN A 89 -3.61 11.05 -15.01
C GLN A 89 -2.41 10.08 -14.93
N LEU A 90 -2.63 8.87 -14.43
CA LEU A 90 -1.59 7.83 -14.40
C LEU A 90 -1.16 7.43 -15.82
N ALA A 91 -2.12 7.23 -16.72
CA ALA A 91 -1.83 6.89 -18.11
C ALA A 91 -1.01 8.00 -18.82
N GLU A 92 -1.37 9.27 -18.63
CA GLU A 92 -0.60 10.40 -19.15
C GLU A 92 0.81 10.48 -18.54
N GLY A 93 0.93 10.26 -17.22
CA GLY A 93 2.22 10.21 -16.53
C GLY A 93 3.13 9.09 -17.02
N LEU A 94 2.57 7.95 -17.43
CA LEU A 94 3.30 6.85 -18.06
C LEU A 94 3.83 7.25 -19.44
N VAL A 95 3.01 7.90 -20.28
CA VAL A 95 3.41 8.40 -21.61
C VAL A 95 4.60 9.35 -21.52
N GLN A 96 4.56 10.31 -20.58
CA GLN A 96 5.59 11.33 -20.42
C GLN A 96 6.94 10.74 -19.99
N ARG A 97 6.92 9.70 -19.14
CA ARG A 97 8.12 9.04 -18.61
C ARG A 97 8.52 7.78 -19.40
N ALA A 98 7.91 7.56 -20.56
CA ALA A 98 8.21 6.42 -21.40
C ALA A 98 9.68 6.42 -21.87
N LEU A 99 10.38 5.31 -21.61
CA LEU A 99 11.81 5.13 -21.90
C LEU A 99 12.12 4.82 -23.37
N SER A 100 11.09 4.56 -24.17
CA SER A 100 11.21 4.15 -25.57
C SER A 100 9.94 4.54 -26.33
N GLU A 101 10.05 4.80 -27.64
CA GLU A 101 8.90 5.12 -28.48
C GLU A 101 7.84 4.01 -28.50
N GLU A 102 8.25 2.74 -28.52
CA GLU A 102 7.33 1.61 -28.45
C GLU A 102 6.47 1.63 -27.19
N ARG A 103 7.09 1.76 -26.01
CA ARG A 103 6.35 1.92 -24.74
C ARG A 103 5.49 3.18 -24.71
N ARG A 104 5.97 4.28 -25.28
CA ARG A 104 5.19 5.52 -25.36
C ARG A 104 3.91 5.30 -26.14
N ALA A 105 3.96 4.56 -27.25
CA ALA A 105 2.79 4.21 -28.04
C ALA A 105 1.81 3.31 -27.24
N LEU A 106 2.31 2.31 -26.52
CA LEU A 106 1.47 1.45 -25.67
C LEU A 106 0.78 2.24 -24.55
N TYR A 107 1.51 3.12 -23.86
CA TYR A 107 0.93 3.96 -22.81
C TYR A 107 -0.04 5.00 -23.38
N ALA A 108 0.22 5.51 -24.59
CA ALA A 108 -0.68 6.45 -25.26
C ALA A 108 -2.01 5.77 -25.62
N ASP A 109 -1.99 4.50 -26.03
CA ASP A 109 -3.22 3.74 -26.25
C ASP A 109 -4.02 3.57 -24.95
N LEU A 110 -3.38 3.23 -23.82
CA LEU A 110 -4.06 3.17 -22.51
C LEU A 110 -4.72 4.49 -22.13
N ARG A 111 -4.01 5.60 -22.32
CA ARG A 111 -4.53 6.95 -22.08
C ARG A 111 -5.71 7.27 -23.00
N ASP A 112 -5.60 6.93 -24.29
CA ASP A 112 -6.66 7.21 -25.24
C ASP A 112 -7.92 6.37 -24.95
N GLN A 113 -7.75 5.12 -24.50
CA GLN A 113 -8.83 4.29 -24.00
C GLN A 113 -9.48 4.88 -22.74
N SER A 114 -8.68 5.33 -21.76
CA SER A 114 -9.22 5.97 -20.56
C SER A 114 -9.95 7.29 -20.86
N ASN A 115 -9.46 8.08 -21.82
CA ASN A 115 -10.12 9.29 -22.30
C ASN A 115 -11.47 9.00 -22.98
N ARG A 116 -11.54 7.96 -23.82
CA ARG A 116 -12.80 7.51 -24.44
C ARG A 116 -13.80 7.05 -23.37
N LEU A 117 -13.33 6.39 -22.32
CA LEU A 117 -14.16 5.99 -21.19
C LEU A 117 -14.65 7.21 -20.40
N ALA A 118 -13.80 8.22 -20.20
CA ALA A 118 -14.15 9.48 -19.54
C ALA A 118 -15.19 10.29 -20.31
N ALA A 119 -15.13 10.28 -21.64
CA ALA A 119 -16.10 10.96 -22.50
C ALA A 119 -17.52 10.35 -22.40
N ASP A 120 -17.62 9.07 -22.05
CA ASP A 120 -18.89 8.35 -21.91
C ASP A 120 -19.56 8.54 -20.55
N LEU A 121 -18.77 8.85 -19.50
CA LEU A 121 -19.25 8.95 -18.13
C LEU A 121 -20.38 9.97 -17.91
N PRO A 122 -20.38 11.18 -18.53
CA PRO A 122 -21.49 12.13 -18.41
C PRO A 122 -22.84 11.55 -18.81
N LYS A 123 -22.89 10.63 -19.78
CA LYS A 123 -24.15 9.99 -20.22
C LYS A 123 -24.74 9.10 -19.13
N LEU A 124 -23.91 8.31 -18.44
CA LEU A 124 -24.37 7.50 -17.31
C LEU A 124 -24.90 8.40 -16.18
N ILE A 125 -24.18 9.48 -15.85
CA ILE A 125 -24.57 10.42 -14.80
C ILE A 125 -25.92 11.09 -15.13
N ALA A 126 -26.13 11.48 -16.38
CA ALA A 126 -27.39 12.05 -16.85
C ALA A 126 -28.55 11.06 -16.70
N LEU A 127 -28.35 9.80 -17.12
CA LEU A 127 -29.35 8.73 -16.94
C LEU A 127 -29.66 8.49 -15.46
N GLY A 128 -28.64 8.43 -14.59
CA GLY A 128 -28.84 8.29 -13.14
C GLY A 128 -29.64 9.45 -12.54
N THR A 129 -29.38 10.68 -13.00
CA THR A 129 -30.14 11.88 -12.58
C THR A 129 -31.60 11.77 -13.01
N GLN A 130 -31.86 11.40 -14.26
CA GLN A 130 -33.22 11.18 -14.77
C GLN A 130 -33.95 10.07 -13.99
N ILE A 131 -33.27 8.97 -13.65
CA ILE A 131 -33.85 7.88 -12.85
C ILE A 131 -34.28 8.42 -11.48
N ARG A 132 -33.40 9.16 -10.80
CA ARG A 132 -33.66 9.71 -9.46
C ARG A 132 -34.85 10.67 -9.48
N GLU A 133 -34.85 11.64 -10.39
CA GLU A 133 -35.90 12.66 -10.49
C GLU A 133 -37.25 12.05 -10.85
N ASN A 134 -37.28 11.12 -11.82
CA ASN A 134 -38.53 10.48 -12.21
C ASN A 134 -39.03 9.50 -11.14
N LYS A 135 -38.16 8.79 -10.44
CA LYS A 135 -38.57 7.98 -9.27
C LYS A 135 -39.20 8.86 -8.19
N ALA A 136 -38.60 10.01 -7.87
CA ALA A 136 -39.21 10.98 -6.95
C ALA A 136 -40.62 11.41 -7.41
N GLY A 137 -40.79 11.69 -8.70
CA GLY A 137 -42.08 12.00 -9.32
C GLY A 137 -43.10 10.85 -9.29
N VAL A 138 -42.65 9.59 -9.31
CA VAL A 138 -43.52 8.41 -9.13
C VAL A 138 -44.10 8.35 -7.72
N TYR A 139 -43.32 8.66 -6.68
CA TYR A 139 -43.83 8.70 -5.31
C TYR A 139 -44.90 9.80 -5.17
N THR A 140 -44.58 11.03 -5.55
CA THR A 140 -45.51 12.16 -5.40
C THR A 140 -46.77 12.00 -6.24
N SER A 141 -46.63 11.62 -7.52
CA SER A 141 -47.80 11.41 -8.39
C SER A 141 -48.61 10.18 -7.98
N GLY A 142 -47.98 9.19 -7.35
CA GLY A 142 -48.66 8.02 -6.78
C GLY A 142 -49.53 8.37 -5.57
N ASP A 143 -49.06 9.28 -4.71
CA ASP A 143 -49.81 9.81 -3.58
C ASP A 143 -51.00 10.67 -4.05
N ASP A 144 -50.76 11.56 -5.03
CA ASP A 144 -51.81 12.36 -5.65
C ASP A 144 -52.89 11.48 -6.28
N LEU A 145 -52.49 10.43 -7.00
CA LEU A 145 -53.42 9.46 -7.60
C LEU A 145 -54.25 8.73 -6.52
N THR A 146 -53.62 8.35 -5.40
CA THR A 146 -54.30 7.71 -4.27
C THR A 146 -55.35 8.64 -3.67
N LYS A 147 -54.99 9.91 -3.45
CA LYS A 147 -55.89 10.93 -2.91
C LYS A 147 -57.07 11.22 -3.84
N ALA A 148 -56.79 11.41 -5.13
CA ALA A 148 -57.82 11.68 -6.15
C ALA A 148 -58.78 10.49 -6.30
N SER A 149 -58.25 9.26 -6.33
CA SER A 149 -59.07 8.04 -6.40
C SER A 149 -59.93 7.88 -5.16
N GLY A 150 -59.39 8.09 -3.97
CA GLY A 150 -60.13 7.97 -2.71
C GLY A 150 -61.29 8.98 -2.62
N ALA A 151 -61.05 10.23 -3.01
CA ALA A 151 -62.07 11.28 -3.03
C ALA A 151 -63.23 10.94 -3.99
N LEU A 152 -62.90 10.55 -5.22
CA LEU A 152 -63.90 10.17 -6.23
C LEU A 152 -64.70 8.95 -5.78
N VAL A 153 -64.03 7.88 -5.33
CA VAL A 153 -64.70 6.64 -4.91
C VAL A 153 -65.62 6.87 -3.71
N ALA A 154 -65.21 7.69 -2.74
CA ALA A 154 -66.06 8.06 -1.61
C ALA A 154 -67.36 8.76 -2.07
N GLN A 155 -67.26 9.70 -3.02
CA GLN A 155 -68.44 10.35 -3.58
C GLN A 155 -69.33 9.42 -4.42
N LEU A 156 -68.73 8.52 -5.19
CA LEU A 156 -69.49 7.53 -5.96
C LEU A 156 -70.23 6.55 -5.01
N ARG A 157 -69.60 6.18 -3.89
CA ARG A 157 -70.19 5.31 -2.85
C ARG A 157 -71.31 5.96 -2.04
N SER A 158 -71.33 7.29 -1.93
CA SER A 158 -72.41 7.99 -1.23
C SER A 158 -73.71 8.08 -2.03
N GLY A 159 -73.68 7.75 -3.32
CA GLY A 159 -74.88 7.67 -4.17
C GLY A 159 -75.58 6.32 -4.09
N SER A 160 -76.82 6.25 -4.60
CA SER A 160 -77.63 5.03 -4.66
C SER A 160 -77.65 4.36 -6.05
N ASP A 161 -76.69 4.70 -6.92
CA ASP A 161 -76.62 4.20 -8.30
C ASP A 161 -75.67 2.99 -8.39
N ASP A 162 -76.24 1.80 -8.61
CA ASP A 162 -75.50 0.54 -8.72
C ASP A 162 -74.48 0.54 -9.86
N ALA A 163 -74.74 1.27 -10.96
CA ALA A 163 -73.80 1.36 -12.09
C ALA A 163 -72.58 2.22 -11.71
N LEU A 164 -72.76 3.29 -10.94
CA LEU A 164 -71.66 4.11 -10.43
C LEU A 164 -70.84 3.35 -9.37
N LEU A 165 -71.49 2.58 -8.51
CA LEU A 165 -70.83 1.72 -7.52
C LEU A 165 -69.95 0.65 -8.18
N ALA A 166 -70.46 -0.03 -9.21
CA ALA A 166 -69.70 -1.02 -9.96
C ALA A 166 -68.45 -0.40 -10.61
N GLN A 167 -68.56 0.81 -11.17
CA GLN A 167 -67.41 1.50 -11.75
C GLN A 167 -66.41 1.99 -10.71
N ALA A 168 -66.87 2.40 -9.53
CA ALA A 168 -65.97 2.79 -8.44
C ALA A 168 -65.03 1.64 -8.02
N VAL A 169 -65.57 0.42 -7.93
CA VAL A 169 -64.77 -0.80 -7.63
C VAL A 169 -63.78 -1.11 -8.76
N GLU A 170 -64.20 -0.97 -10.02
CA GLU A 170 -63.33 -1.26 -11.16
C GLU A 170 -62.20 -0.23 -11.31
N ILE A 171 -62.44 1.04 -10.95
CA ILE A 171 -61.41 2.07 -10.88
C ILE A 171 -60.37 1.70 -9.82
N GLU A 172 -60.78 1.36 -8.60
CA GLU A 172 -59.82 0.96 -7.55
C GLU A 172 -58.99 -0.25 -7.98
N ARG A 173 -59.62 -1.26 -8.61
CA ARG A 173 -58.95 -2.47 -9.10
C ARG A 173 -57.89 -2.16 -10.15
N THR A 174 -58.26 -1.42 -11.19
CA THR A 174 -57.37 -1.10 -12.32
C THR A 174 -56.21 -0.19 -11.89
N LEU A 175 -56.48 0.81 -11.04
CA LEU A 175 -55.45 1.68 -10.49
C LEU A 175 -54.49 0.94 -9.55
N LEU A 176 -55.00 0.03 -8.70
CA LEU A 176 -54.15 -0.79 -7.83
C LEU A 176 -53.23 -1.69 -8.66
N LEU A 177 -53.76 -2.38 -9.67
CA LEU A 177 -52.95 -3.21 -10.56
C LEU A 177 -51.88 -2.39 -11.30
N PHE A 178 -52.22 -1.22 -11.81
CA PHE A 178 -51.25 -0.30 -12.42
C PHE A 178 -50.13 0.05 -11.45
N ARG A 179 -50.47 0.45 -10.22
CA ARG A 179 -49.48 0.81 -9.18
C ARG A 179 -48.60 -0.37 -8.77
N VAL A 180 -49.18 -1.55 -8.56
CA VAL A 180 -48.43 -2.76 -8.16
C VAL A 180 -47.46 -3.18 -9.26
N MET A 181 -47.87 -3.14 -10.54
CA MET A 181 -46.96 -3.42 -11.66
C MET A 181 -45.86 -2.37 -11.77
N ASN A 182 -46.14 -1.09 -11.50
CA ASN A 182 -45.11 -0.04 -11.47
C ASN A 182 -44.07 -0.31 -10.39
N TRP A 183 -44.48 -0.61 -9.16
CA TRP A 183 -43.56 -0.94 -8.06
C TRP A 183 -42.74 -2.19 -8.34
N ARG A 184 -43.38 -3.23 -8.89
CA ARG A 184 -42.68 -4.45 -9.29
C ARG A 184 -41.63 -4.16 -10.37
N PHE A 185 -41.93 -3.30 -11.36
CA PHE A 185 -40.94 -2.90 -12.35
C PHE A 185 -39.81 -2.10 -11.71
N LEU A 186 -40.09 -1.12 -10.85
CA LEU A 186 -39.04 -0.33 -10.20
C LEU A 186 -38.12 -1.16 -9.30
N ALA A 187 -38.63 -2.26 -8.73
CA ALA A 187 -37.87 -3.19 -7.89
C ALA A 187 -37.08 -4.23 -8.70
N THR A 188 -37.60 -4.69 -9.84
CA THR A 188 -37.03 -5.83 -10.60
C THR A 188 -36.36 -5.42 -11.92
N THR A 189 -36.71 -4.25 -12.46
CA THR A 189 -36.34 -3.77 -13.80
C THR A 189 -36.77 -4.71 -14.94
N ASP A 190 -37.66 -5.67 -14.68
CA ASP A 190 -38.10 -6.67 -15.68
C ASP A 190 -38.98 -6.00 -16.77
N PRO A 191 -38.54 -6.02 -18.05
CA PRO A 191 -39.31 -5.46 -19.16
C PRO A 191 -40.72 -6.04 -19.29
N LYS A 192 -40.95 -7.30 -18.88
CA LYS A 192 -42.29 -7.91 -18.89
C LYS A 192 -43.23 -7.20 -17.91
N THR A 193 -42.71 -6.84 -16.74
CA THR A 193 -43.48 -6.10 -15.74
C THR A 193 -43.82 -4.70 -16.23
N ARG A 194 -42.92 -4.07 -17.01
CA ARG A 194 -43.23 -2.78 -17.68
C ARG A 194 -44.38 -2.91 -18.69
N ALA A 195 -44.41 -3.98 -19.48
CA ALA A 195 -45.50 -4.23 -20.42
C ALA A 195 -46.84 -4.43 -19.70
N LEU A 196 -46.85 -5.17 -18.58
CA LEU A 196 -48.03 -5.32 -17.73
C LEU A 196 -48.49 -3.99 -17.12
N SER A 197 -47.55 -3.13 -16.70
CA SER A 197 -47.86 -1.78 -16.25
C SER A 197 -48.56 -0.95 -17.35
N ALA A 198 -48.05 -0.96 -18.59
CA ALA A 198 -48.70 -0.28 -19.72
C ALA A 198 -50.12 -0.78 -19.97
N ALA A 199 -50.34 -2.10 -19.97
CA ALA A 199 -51.66 -2.68 -20.18
C ALA A 199 -52.66 -2.27 -19.08
N ASN A 200 -52.20 -2.21 -17.82
CA ASN A 200 -53.03 -1.75 -16.71
C ASN A 200 -53.31 -0.25 -16.74
N PHE A 201 -52.37 0.58 -17.24
CA PHE A 201 -52.63 1.99 -17.53
C PHE A 201 -53.77 2.15 -18.55
N THR A 202 -53.69 1.46 -19.68
CA THR A 202 -54.76 1.48 -20.71
C THR A 202 -56.09 0.97 -20.17
N SER A 203 -56.06 -0.03 -19.27
CA SER A 203 -57.26 -0.53 -18.59
C SER A 203 -57.88 0.53 -17.68
N ALA A 204 -57.06 1.27 -16.91
CA ALA A 204 -57.52 2.37 -16.08
C ALA A 204 -58.10 3.53 -16.90
N GLU A 205 -57.47 3.90 -18.02
CA GLU A 205 -58.01 4.90 -18.96
C GLU A 205 -59.38 4.48 -19.50
N ALA A 206 -59.53 3.20 -19.90
CA ALA A 206 -60.79 2.68 -20.39
C ALA A 206 -61.90 2.73 -19.32
N THR A 207 -61.57 2.45 -18.06
CA THR A 207 -62.53 2.56 -16.95
C THR A 207 -62.93 4.00 -16.67
N ILE A 208 -61.98 4.95 -16.69
CA ILE A 208 -62.25 6.38 -16.57
C ILE A 208 -63.16 6.86 -17.72
N ALA A 209 -62.90 6.43 -18.96
CA ALA A 209 -63.73 6.77 -20.11
C ALA A 209 -65.15 6.23 -20.00
N LYS A 210 -65.32 4.99 -19.50
CA LYS A 210 -66.65 4.43 -19.22
C LYS A 210 -67.40 5.24 -18.17
N LEU A 211 -66.72 5.65 -17.09
CA LEU A 211 -67.34 6.46 -16.04
C LEU A 211 -67.76 7.85 -16.57
N LYS A 212 -66.96 8.48 -17.45
CA LYS A 212 -67.32 9.74 -18.14
C LYS A 212 -68.60 9.62 -18.98
N GLY A 213 -68.95 8.42 -19.43
CA GLY A 213 -70.18 8.15 -20.21
C GLY A 213 -71.44 7.99 -19.36
N LEU A 214 -71.34 8.00 -18.04
CA LEU A 214 -72.47 7.91 -17.11
C LEU A 214 -72.93 9.31 -16.66
N SER A 215 -74.13 9.38 -16.08
CA SER A 215 -74.69 10.63 -15.53
C SER A 215 -73.98 11.02 -14.22
N LEU A 216 -72.97 11.88 -14.33
CA LEU A 216 -72.17 12.37 -13.20
C LEU A 216 -72.59 13.78 -12.75
N SER A 217 -72.54 14.03 -11.44
CA SER A 217 -72.67 15.37 -10.89
C SER A 217 -71.47 16.26 -11.27
N PRO A 218 -71.61 17.60 -11.23
CA PRO A 218 -70.49 18.50 -11.50
C PRO A 218 -69.29 18.31 -10.56
N ALA A 219 -69.52 17.85 -9.32
CA ALA A 219 -68.44 17.53 -8.38
C ALA A 219 -67.68 16.27 -8.81
N GLN A 220 -68.42 15.20 -9.15
CA GLN A 220 -67.83 13.95 -9.64
C GLN A 220 -67.05 14.14 -10.95
N LEU A 221 -67.53 15.00 -11.85
CA LEU A 221 -66.79 15.34 -13.08
C LEU A 221 -65.45 16.03 -12.80
N ARG A 222 -65.40 16.94 -11.81
CA ARG A 222 -64.14 17.58 -11.40
C ARG A 222 -63.17 16.60 -10.77
N ASP A 223 -63.65 15.74 -9.87
CA ASP A 223 -62.81 14.75 -9.19
C ASP A 223 -62.31 13.68 -10.17
N LEU A 224 -63.14 13.29 -11.14
CA LEU A 224 -62.75 12.41 -12.24
C LEU A 224 -61.68 13.04 -13.15
N GLY A 225 -61.78 14.35 -13.44
CA GLY A 225 -60.74 15.09 -14.15
C GLY A 225 -59.43 15.13 -13.38
N THR A 226 -59.48 15.38 -12.07
CA THR A 226 -58.31 15.37 -11.19
C THR A 226 -57.65 13.99 -11.15
N LEU A 227 -58.46 12.93 -11.07
CA LEU A 227 -57.98 11.55 -11.13
C LEU A 227 -57.28 11.23 -12.46
N ASP A 228 -57.89 11.62 -13.58
CA ASP A 228 -57.38 11.42 -14.93
C ASP A 228 -56.02 12.12 -15.13
N GLU A 229 -55.91 13.37 -14.68
CA GLU A 229 -54.64 14.11 -14.70
C GLU A 229 -53.56 13.45 -13.84
N ALA A 230 -53.91 13.01 -12.63
CA ALA A 230 -52.97 12.32 -11.73
C ALA A 230 -52.49 10.99 -12.33
N LEU A 231 -53.38 10.22 -12.96
CA LEU A 231 -53.06 8.96 -13.63
C LEU A 231 -52.04 9.19 -14.77
N HIS A 232 -52.31 10.17 -15.62
CA HIS A 232 -51.41 10.52 -16.74
C HIS A 232 -50.07 11.07 -16.25
N ARG A 233 -50.06 11.86 -15.18
CA ARG A 233 -48.83 12.39 -14.56
C ARG A 233 -47.96 11.25 -14.02
N LEU A 234 -48.55 10.31 -13.28
CA LEU A 234 -47.86 9.11 -12.82
C LEU A 234 -47.31 8.28 -13.98
N ASN A 235 -48.11 8.10 -15.05
CA ASN A 235 -47.68 7.33 -16.21
C ASN A 235 -46.51 7.99 -16.98
N ARG A 236 -46.46 9.33 -17.04
CA ARG A 236 -45.31 10.05 -17.60
C ARG A 236 -44.04 9.78 -16.78
N HIS A 237 -44.10 9.92 -15.46
CA HIS A 237 -42.95 9.67 -14.58
C HIS A 237 -42.47 8.21 -14.65
N ILE A 238 -43.38 7.22 -14.60
CA ILE A 238 -42.97 5.81 -14.67
C ILE A 238 -42.38 5.46 -16.05
N THR A 239 -42.91 6.03 -17.14
CA THR A 239 -42.39 5.78 -18.49
C THR A 239 -40.99 6.38 -18.65
N ALA A 240 -40.78 7.60 -18.18
CA ALA A 240 -39.47 8.25 -18.20
C ALA A 240 -38.45 7.52 -17.30
N ALA A 241 -38.85 7.13 -16.08
CA ALA A 241 -38.01 6.33 -15.19
C ALA A 241 -37.64 4.97 -15.83
N ALA A 242 -38.61 4.28 -16.43
CA ALA A 242 -38.39 2.99 -17.05
C ALA A 242 -37.44 3.05 -18.24
N SER A 243 -37.62 4.04 -19.13
CA SER A 243 -36.70 4.25 -20.25
C SER A 243 -35.28 4.50 -19.72
N ALA A 244 -35.12 5.45 -18.80
CA ALA A 244 -33.81 5.78 -18.26
C ALA A 244 -33.13 4.61 -17.54
N MET A 245 -33.88 3.77 -16.82
CA MET A 245 -33.36 2.56 -16.17
C MET A 245 -32.87 1.53 -17.19
N LEU A 246 -33.64 1.26 -18.24
CA LEU A 246 -33.26 0.31 -19.30
C LEU A 246 -32.08 0.83 -20.14
N ASP A 247 -32.10 2.13 -20.48
CA ASP A 247 -31.00 2.78 -21.21
C ASP A 247 -29.72 2.80 -20.39
N SER A 248 -29.81 3.00 -19.07
CA SER A 248 -28.68 2.94 -18.14
C SER A 248 -28.08 1.53 -18.05
N GLU A 249 -28.93 0.50 -18.01
CA GLU A 249 -28.48 -0.90 -18.01
C GLU A 249 -27.81 -1.29 -19.33
N ALA A 250 -28.44 -0.96 -20.47
CA ALA A 250 -27.85 -1.22 -21.78
C ALA A 250 -26.52 -0.48 -21.96
N PHE A 251 -26.45 0.79 -21.57
CA PHE A 251 -25.22 1.59 -21.66
C PHE A 251 -24.11 1.04 -20.76
N TYR A 252 -24.45 0.62 -19.54
CA TYR A 252 -23.49 0.01 -18.63
C TYR A 252 -22.91 -1.29 -19.19
N GLU A 253 -23.77 -2.25 -19.57
CA GLU A 253 -23.31 -3.58 -20.02
C GLU A 253 -22.61 -3.53 -21.39
N GLN A 254 -23.13 -2.75 -22.34
CA GLN A 254 -22.63 -2.77 -23.72
C GLN A 254 -21.48 -1.80 -23.98
N VAL A 255 -21.37 -0.71 -23.21
CA VAL A 255 -20.38 0.35 -23.46
C VAL A 255 -19.37 0.44 -22.34
N LEU A 256 -19.80 0.78 -21.11
CA LEU A 256 -18.89 1.04 -20.00
C LEU A 256 -18.10 -0.20 -19.60
N LYS A 257 -18.79 -1.32 -19.37
CA LYS A 257 -18.16 -2.57 -18.96
C LYS A 257 -17.20 -3.08 -20.03
N ALA A 258 -17.62 -3.16 -21.29
CA ALA A 258 -16.78 -3.60 -22.39
C ALA A 258 -15.51 -2.73 -22.56
N LYS A 259 -15.64 -1.40 -22.49
CA LYS A 259 -14.48 -0.48 -22.57
C LYS A 259 -13.55 -0.59 -21.37
N THR A 260 -14.11 -0.79 -20.18
CA THR A 260 -13.33 -0.97 -18.95
C THR A 260 -12.55 -2.28 -19.01
N GLU A 261 -13.20 -3.39 -19.39
CA GLU A 261 -12.54 -4.69 -19.56
C GLU A 261 -11.42 -4.63 -20.61
N ALA A 262 -11.63 -3.91 -21.72
CA ALA A 262 -10.60 -3.67 -22.73
C ALA A 262 -9.41 -2.86 -22.17
N LEU A 263 -9.66 -1.82 -21.38
CA LEU A 263 -8.62 -1.02 -20.75
C LEU A 263 -7.80 -1.85 -19.74
N VAL A 264 -8.47 -2.66 -18.90
CA VAL A 264 -7.81 -3.56 -17.95
C VAL A 264 -6.98 -4.62 -18.69
N ALA A 265 -7.51 -5.20 -19.77
CA ALA A 265 -6.79 -6.16 -20.60
C ALA A 265 -5.53 -5.55 -21.23
N SER A 266 -5.66 -4.35 -21.81
CA SER A 266 -4.50 -3.62 -22.37
C SER A 266 -3.48 -3.31 -21.27
N GLY A 267 -3.93 -2.85 -20.09
CA GLY A 267 -3.04 -2.58 -18.96
C GLY A 267 -2.29 -3.82 -18.48
N MET A 268 -2.96 -4.98 -18.44
CA MET A 268 -2.34 -6.27 -18.12
C MET A 268 -1.34 -6.72 -19.19
N GLU A 269 -1.64 -6.53 -20.48
CA GLU A 269 -0.73 -6.86 -21.57
C GLU A 269 0.55 -6.03 -21.48
N VAL A 270 0.41 -4.70 -21.33
CA VAL A 270 1.55 -3.79 -21.19
C VAL A 270 2.39 -4.16 -19.98
N ARG A 271 1.75 -4.46 -18.84
CA ARG A 271 2.45 -4.94 -17.65
C ARG A 271 3.19 -6.24 -17.90
N GLY A 272 2.59 -7.23 -18.57
CA GLY A 272 3.25 -8.48 -18.91
C GLY A 272 4.52 -8.26 -19.74
N ARG A 273 4.50 -7.29 -20.67
CA ARG A 273 5.70 -6.87 -21.42
C ARG A 273 6.75 -6.23 -20.52
N LEU A 274 6.36 -5.43 -19.52
CA LEU A 274 7.30 -4.86 -18.55
C LEU A 274 7.92 -5.94 -17.65
N ASP A 275 7.12 -6.88 -17.17
CA ASP A 275 7.60 -8.00 -16.34
C ASP A 275 8.59 -8.88 -17.13
N ALA A 276 8.31 -9.16 -18.40
CA ALA A 276 9.25 -9.84 -19.29
C ALA A 276 10.55 -9.04 -19.48
N ALA A 277 10.46 -7.73 -19.67
CA ALA A 277 11.64 -6.86 -19.77
C ALA A 277 12.46 -6.84 -18.47
N LEU A 278 11.82 -6.85 -17.30
CA LEU A 278 12.50 -6.94 -16.00
C LEU A 278 13.22 -8.28 -15.82
N GLN A 279 12.60 -9.38 -16.24
CA GLN A 279 13.24 -10.70 -16.24
C GLN A 279 14.45 -10.75 -17.17
N GLU A 280 14.34 -10.17 -18.36
CA GLU A 280 15.46 -10.07 -19.30
C GLU A 280 16.61 -9.22 -18.74
N ILE A 281 16.30 -8.07 -18.12
CA ILE A 281 17.30 -7.22 -17.46
C ILE A 281 17.97 -8.00 -16.33
N ALA A 282 17.20 -8.70 -15.48
CA ALA A 282 17.76 -9.51 -14.40
C ALA A 282 18.69 -10.61 -14.91
N ALA A 283 18.32 -11.31 -15.98
CA ALA A 283 19.14 -12.34 -16.62
C ALA A 283 20.43 -11.75 -17.22
N ARG A 284 20.34 -10.63 -17.95
CA ARG A 284 21.49 -9.93 -18.53
C ARG A 284 22.43 -9.38 -17.44
N SER A 285 21.89 -8.78 -16.37
CA SER A 285 22.66 -8.30 -15.23
C SER A 285 23.37 -9.44 -14.51
N GLY A 286 22.71 -10.58 -14.31
CA GLY A 286 23.32 -11.78 -13.72
C GLY A 286 24.47 -12.34 -14.57
N ALA A 287 24.27 -12.46 -15.88
CA ALA A 287 25.31 -12.89 -16.81
C ALA A 287 26.50 -11.92 -16.84
N THR A 288 26.24 -10.61 -16.89
CA THR A 288 27.27 -9.57 -16.86
C THR A 288 28.06 -9.63 -15.56
N MET A 289 27.38 -9.77 -14.42
CA MET A 289 28.03 -9.87 -13.11
C MET A 289 28.88 -11.15 -12.96
N SER A 290 28.45 -12.27 -13.54
CA SER A 290 29.24 -13.51 -13.60
C SER A 290 30.50 -13.34 -14.47
N SER A 291 30.35 -12.82 -15.69
CA SER A 291 31.49 -12.56 -16.58
C SER A 291 32.48 -11.56 -15.97
N THR A 292 31.97 -10.54 -15.26
CA THR A 292 32.79 -9.57 -14.51
C THR A 292 33.68 -10.26 -13.49
N LYS A 293 33.08 -11.10 -12.64
CA LYS A 293 33.82 -11.84 -11.61
C LYS A 293 34.88 -12.73 -12.23
N GLN A 294 34.58 -13.41 -13.34
CA GLN A 294 35.55 -14.26 -14.04
C GLN A 294 36.73 -13.46 -14.61
N VAL A 295 36.47 -12.32 -15.26
CA VAL A 295 37.53 -11.45 -15.80
C VAL A 295 38.38 -10.86 -14.68
N GLN A 296 37.77 -10.41 -13.58
CA GLN A 296 38.50 -9.90 -12.42
C GLN A 296 39.38 -10.97 -11.77
N VAL A 297 38.85 -12.18 -11.55
CA VAL A 297 39.63 -13.31 -11.01
C VAL A 297 40.78 -13.69 -11.96
N ALA A 298 40.54 -13.71 -13.27
CA ALA A 298 41.58 -13.99 -14.27
C ALA A 298 42.68 -12.92 -14.28
N LEU A 299 42.32 -11.63 -14.20
CA LEU A 299 43.28 -10.53 -14.09
C LEU A 299 44.07 -10.60 -12.78
N LEU A 300 43.43 -10.94 -11.66
CA LEU A 300 44.09 -11.10 -10.37
C LEU A 300 45.09 -12.27 -10.39
N ALA A 301 44.68 -13.41 -10.95
CA ALA A 301 45.55 -14.57 -11.14
C ALA A 301 46.73 -14.25 -12.07
N LEU A 302 46.51 -13.49 -13.14
CA LEU A 302 47.56 -13.06 -14.06
C LEU A 302 48.56 -12.11 -13.37
N ILE A 303 48.08 -11.13 -12.61
CA ILE A 303 48.94 -10.21 -11.84
C ILE A 303 49.76 -10.99 -10.82
N LEU A 304 49.16 -11.93 -10.09
CA LEU A 304 49.86 -12.80 -9.14
C LEU A 304 50.92 -13.67 -9.83
N ALA A 305 50.60 -14.26 -10.97
CA ALA A 305 51.53 -15.08 -11.75
C ALA A 305 52.70 -14.25 -12.29
N ILE A 306 52.45 -13.05 -12.83
CA ILE A 306 53.49 -12.13 -13.29
C ILE A 306 54.35 -11.66 -12.11
N SER A 307 53.75 -11.33 -10.97
CA SER A 307 54.46 -10.92 -9.75
C SER A 307 55.37 -12.03 -9.24
N ALA A 308 54.87 -13.27 -9.16
CA ALA A 308 55.65 -14.43 -8.76
C ALA A 308 56.78 -14.73 -9.75
N ALA A 309 56.53 -14.64 -11.05
CA ALA A 309 57.55 -14.82 -12.09
C ALA A 309 58.63 -13.72 -12.02
N LEU A 310 58.25 -12.46 -11.82
CA LEU A 310 59.20 -11.36 -11.63
C LEU A 310 60.02 -11.55 -10.36
N ALA A 311 59.38 -11.88 -9.24
CA ALA A 311 60.06 -12.15 -7.97
C ALA A 311 61.07 -13.30 -8.10
N PHE A 312 60.68 -14.38 -8.80
CA PHE A 312 61.55 -15.52 -9.07
C PHE A 312 62.72 -15.16 -10.00
N LEU A 313 62.47 -14.42 -11.09
CA LEU A 313 63.50 -14.01 -12.05
C LEU A 313 64.49 -13.01 -11.43
N ILE A 314 63.99 -12.01 -10.70
CA ILE A 314 64.80 -11.02 -9.98
C ILE A 314 65.62 -11.72 -8.89
N GLY A 315 64.97 -12.54 -8.05
CA GLY A 315 65.64 -13.31 -7.01
C GLY A 315 66.71 -14.25 -7.55
N ARG A 316 66.44 -14.97 -8.65
CA ARG A 316 67.45 -15.84 -9.26
C ARG A 316 68.61 -15.05 -9.90
N SER A 317 68.33 -13.90 -10.51
CA SER A 317 69.33 -13.10 -11.22
C SER A 317 70.25 -12.28 -10.32
N ILE A 318 69.81 -11.95 -9.10
CA ILE A 318 70.59 -11.16 -8.14
C ILE A 318 71.18 -12.05 -7.04
N THR A 319 70.38 -12.93 -6.44
CA THR A 319 70.79 -13.70 -5.25
C THR A 319 71.85 -14.75 -5.56
N ARG A 320 71.80 -15.40 -6.73
CA ARG A 320 72.82 -16.42 -7.12
C ARG A 320 74.21 -15.80 -7.35
N PRO A 321 74.38 -14.76 -8.18
CA PRO A 321 75.70 -14.16 -8.39
C PRO A 321 76.28 -13.53 -7.12
N ILE A 322 75.46 -12.89 -6.27
CA ILE A 322 75.93 -12.37 -4.98
C ILE A 322 76.45 -13.50 -4.11
N SER A 323 75.67 -14.57 -3.92
CA SER A 323 76.12 -15.72 -3.09
C SER A 323 77.39 -16.39 -3.62
N GLY A 324 77.57 -16.43 -4.95
CA GLY A 324 78.77 -16.97 -5.59
C GLY A 324 80.00 -16.08 -5.38
N MET A 325 79.83 -14.76 -5.48
CA MET A 325 80.88 -13.78 -5.20
C MET A 325 81.28 -13.75 -3.72
N THR A 326 80.30 -13.81 -2.80
CA THR A 326 80.56 -13.90 -1.36
C THR A 326 81.35 -15.16 -1.03
N ARG A 327 80.99 -16.31 -1.61
CA ARG A 327 81.70 -17.58 -1.39
C ARG A 327 83.11 -17.58 -1.98
N ALA A 328 83.31 -16.98 -3.15
CA ALA A 328 84.64 -16.82 -3.75
C ALA A 328 85.54 -15.91 -2.87
N MET A 329 84.99 -14.81 -2.34
CA MET A 329 85.72 -13.93 -1.45
C MET A 329 86.07 -14.56 -0.09
N SER A 330 85.15 -15.32 0.52
CA SER A 330 85.45 -16.04 1.76
C SER A 330 86.55 -17.10 1.59
N ARG A 331 86.61 -17.77 0.44
CA ARG A 331 87.66 -18.77 0.15
C ARG A 331 89.01 -18.12 -0.15
N LEU A 332 89.01 -16.98 -0.86
CA LEU A 332 90.23 -16.22 -1.11
C LEU A 332 90.83 -15.67 0.20
N ALA A 333 89.98 -15.20 1.11
CA ALA A 333 90.38 -14.72 2.43
C ALA A 333 90.92 -15.85 3.34
N ALA A 334 90.49 -17.10 3.13
CA ALA A 334 91.01 -18.28 3.82
C ALA A 334 92.36 -18.80 3.28
N GLY A 335 92.95 -18.10 2.29
CA GLY A 335 94.26 -18.44 1.72
C GLY A 335 94.21 -19.40 0.53
N GLU A 336 93.03 -19.78 0.04
CA GLU A 336 92.88 -20.62 -1.14
C GLU A 336 92.98 -19.78 -2.42
N THR A 337 94.14 -19.78 -3.09
CA THR A 337 94.39 -18.98 -4.31
C THR A 337 94.00 -19.69 -5.61
N ALA A 338 93.72 -20.99 -5.55
CA ALA A 338 93.24 -21.81 -6.66
C ALA A 338 91.70 -21.81 -6.77
N ILE A 339 91.09 -20.63 -6.77
CA ILE A 339 89.64 -20.46 -6.93
C ILE A 339 89.31 -19.78 -8.26
N THR A 340 88.24 -20.20 -8.92
CA THR A 340 87.73 -19.53 -10.12
C THR A 340 86.74 -18.45 -9.70
N VAL A 341 87.03 -17.18 -9.98
CA VAL A 341 86.09 -16.09 -9.65
C VAL A 341 84.92 -16.15 -10.64
N PRO A 342 83.67 -16.34 -10.18
CA PRO A 342 82.51 -16.44 -11.05
C PRO A 342 82.17 -15.08 -11.70
N SER A 343 81.48 -15.10 -12.84
CA SER A 343 80.90 -13.92 -13.51
C SER A 343 81.87 -12.88 -14.11
N GLN A 344 83.12 -13.25 -14.45
CA GLN A 344 84.12 -12.31 -15.00
C GLN A 344 83.73 -11.70 -16.37
N ASP A 345 82.99 -12.45 -17.17
CA ASP A 345 82.55 -12.04 -18.51
C ASP A 345 81.26 -11.20 -18.50
N ALA A 346 80.69 -10.92 -17.32
CA ALA A 346 79.49 -10.11 -17.21
C ALA A 346 79.78 -8.63 -17.53
N THR A 347 78.85 -7.97 -18.21
CA THR A 347 78.97 -6.55 -18.62
C THR A 347 78.19 -5.61 -17.71
N ASP A 348 77.51 -6.14 -16.68
CA ASP A 348 76.76 -5.39 -15.69
C ASP A 348 77.58 -5.15 -14.40
N GLU A 349 76.95 -4.58 -13.38
CA GLU A 349 77.60 -4.21 -12.12
C GLU A 349 78.25 -5.42 -11.41
N MET A 350 77.81 -6.66 -11.70
CA MET A 350 78.41 -7.88 -11.16
C MET A 350 79.72 -8.26 -11.85
N GLY A 351 79.86 -7.95 -13.13
CA GLY A 351 81.11 -8.15 -13.86
C GLY A 351 82.21 -7.19 -13.43
N GLU A 352 81.84 -5.96 -13.06
CA GLU A 352 82.77 -5.01 -12.45
C GLU A 352 83.29 -5.53 -11.09
N MET A 353 82.39 -6.10 -10.27
CA MET A 353 82.79 -6.78 -9.03
C MET A 353 83.65 -8.01 -9.29
N ALA A 354 83.29 -8.88 -10.23
CA ALA A 354 84.06 -10.09 -10.57
C ALA A 354 85.48 -9.79 -11.08
N ARG A 355 85.64 -8.77 -11.93
CA ARG A 355 86.96 -8.30 -12.38
C ARG A 355 87.79 -7.73 -11.22
N ALA A 356 87.17 -7.00 -10.30
CA ALA A 356 87.85 -6.54 -9.10
C ALA A 356 88.34 -7.71 -8.22
N VAL A 357 87.56 -8.78 -8.08
CA VAL A 357 87.92 -9.97 -7.30
C VAL A 357 88.99 -10.85 -7.99
N GLU A 358 89.00 -10.94 -9.33
CA GLU A 358 90.07 -11.63 -10.07
C GLU A 358 91.42 -10.89 -9.95
N VAL A 359 91.40 -9.56 -9.92
CA VAL A 359 92.61 -8.75 -9.63
C VAL A 359 93.14 -9.07 -8.23
N PHE A 360 92.27 -9.27 -7.23
CA PHE A 360 92.69 -9.72 -5.89
C PHE A 360 93.25 -11.14 -5.87
N ARG A 361 92.65 -12.10 -6.60
CA ARG A 361 93.15 -13.47 -6.71
C ARG A 361 94.53 -13.52 -7.36
N ARG A 362 94.72 -12.79 -8.47
CA ARG A 362 95.99 -12.69 -9.19
C ARG A 362 97.08 -12.06 -8.31
N ASN A 363 96.74 -11.00 -7.56
CA ASN A 363 97.65 -10.36 -6.61
C ASN A 363 98.00 -11.25 -5.40
N ALA A 364 97.16 -12.22 -5.02
CA ALA A 364 97.42 -13.16 -3.93
C ALA A 364 98.36 -14.33 -4.34
N VAL A 365 98.38 -14.72 -5.62
CA VAL A 365 99.31 -15.73 -6.17
C VAL A 365 100.73 -15.18 -6.32
N GLU A 366 100.87 -13.89 -6.58
CA GLU A 366 102.17 -13.24 -6.81
C GLU A 366 102.85 -12.75 -5.51
N ARG A 367 102.11 -12.76 -4.38
CA ARG A 367 102.54 -12.26 -3.06
C ARG A 367 103.16 -13.30 -2.12
N LEU A 368 103.58 -14.45 -2.64
CA LEU A 368 104.28 -15.49 -1.87
C LEU A 368 105.80 -15.52 -2.09
N ALA A 369 106.36 -14.69 -2.98
CA ALA A 369 107.78 -14.80 -3.35
C ALA A 369 108.70 -13.67 -2.89
N LEU A 370 108.23 -12.46 -2.57
CA LEU A 370 109.14 -11.34 -2.28
C LEU A 370 108.51 -10.32 -1.31
N GLU A 371 108.71 -10.54 -0.01
CA GLU A 371 108.66 -9.49 1.01
C GLU A 371 110.01 -9.39 1.70
N ALA A 372 110.85 -8.46 1.24
CA ALA A 372 111.71 -7.61 2.06
C ALA A 372 112.56 -6.73 1.13
N ASP A 373 112.15 -5.49 0.86
CA ASP A 373 112.71 -4.36 1.59
C ASP A 373 112.02 -3.04 1.18
N ARG A 374 112.00 -2.12 2.14
CA ARG A 374 111.26 -0.86 2.17
C ARG A 374 111.98 0.24 1.39
N ASP A 375 111.21 1.11 0.70
CA ASP A 375 111.29 2.58 0.83
C ASP A 375 110.64 3.36 -0.34
N ALA A 376 109.32 3.21 -0.53
CA ALA A 376 108.54 4.13 -1.39
C ALA A 376 107.12 4.43 -0.86
N GLN A 377 106.95 4.50 0.47
CA GLN A 377 105.63 4.59 1.10
C GLN A 377 105.09 6.02 1.35
N ALA A 378 105.78 7.09 0.93
CA ALA A 378 105.32 8.45 1.27
C ALA A 378 104.23 9.02 0.32
N SER A 379 104.28 8.80 -0.99
CA SER A 379 103.32 9.43 -1.94
C SER A 379 102.11 8.57 -2.33
N ALA A 380 102.18 7.25 -2.14
CA ALA A 380 101.07 6.33 -2.33
C ALA A 380 100.08 6.33 -1.15
N ARG A 381 100.54 6.64 0.07
CA ARG A 381 99.69 6.78 1.26
C ARG A 381 98.70 7.93 1.12
N GLN A 382 99.11 9.09 0.61
CA GLN A 382 98.21 10.24 0.45
C GLN A 382 97.10 9.98 -0.58
N ARG A 383 97.43 9.51 -1.80
CA ARG A 383 96.41 9.19 -2.83
C ARG A 383 95.47 8.05 -2.44
N ARG A 384 95.97 7.10 -1.63
CA ARG A 384 95.16 6.00 -1.09
C ARG A 384 94.26 6.50 0.04
N ALA A 385 94.77 7.36 0.92
CA ALA A 385 94.00 8.02 1.97
C ALA A 385 92.88 8.89 1.38
N ASP A 386 93.18 9.76 0.41
CA ASP A 386 92.19 10.65 -0.22
C ASP A 386 91.08 9.86 -0.94
N ARG A 387 91.43 8.74 -1.61
CA ARG A 387 90.46 7.88 -2.30
C ARG A 387 89.64 7.03 -1.35
N VAL A 388 90.24 6.55 -0.26
CA VAL A 388 89.53 5.84 0.81
C VAL A 388 88.58 6.80 1.52
N ASP A 389 89.00 8.03 1.82
CA ASP A 389 88.15 9.05 2.45
C ASP A 389 86.99 9.49 1.55
N ALA A 390 87.21 9.63 0.23
CA ALA A 390 86.15 9.89 -0.73
C ALA A 390 85.12 8.74 -0.82
N LEU A 391 85.58 7.48 -0.79
CA LEU A 391 84.71 6.30 -0.80
C LEU A 391 83.94 6.15 0.51
N ILE A 392 84.58 6.40 1.65
CA ILE A 392 83.98 6.44 2.98
C ILE A 392 82.89 7.51 3.02
N THR A 393 83.18 8.73 2.56
CA THR A 393 82.22 9.83 2.56
C THR A 393 81.03 9.56 1.63
N ALA A 394 81.25 8.94 0.48
CA ALA A 394 80.17 8.54 -0.44
C ALA A 394 79.36 7.35 0.07
N PHE A 395 79.96 6.46 0.85
CA PHE A 395 79.27 5.37 1.55
C PHE A 395 78.42 5.93 2.69
N GLN A 396 79.00 6.79 3.53
CA GLN A 396 78.32 7.48 4.64
C GLN A 396 77.07 8.21 4.16
N ARG A 397 77.17 8.99 3.07
CA ARG A 397 76.01 9.71 2.49
C ARG A 397 74.90 8.79 2.01
N ARG A 398 75.23 7.65 1.38
CA ARG A 398 74.24 6.70 0.85
C ARG A 398 73.54 5.94 1.96
N VAL A 399 74.28 5.52 2.99
CA VAL A 399 73.73 4.85 4.16
C VAL A 399 72.89 5.82 4.98
N ALA A 400 73.38 7.04 5.23
CA ALA A 400 72.62 8.08 5.92
C ALA A 400 71.29 8.40 5.21
N GLY A 401 71.30 8.60 3.89
CA GLY A 401 70.06 8.83 3.13
C GLY A 401 69.11 7.63 3.10
N SER A 402 69.63 6.39 3.12
CA SER A 402 68.79 5.19 3.20
C SER A 402 68.16 5.03 4.58
N LEU A 403 68.91 5.29 5.65
CA LEU A 403 68.42 5.26 7.02
C LEU A 403 67.41 6.38 7.30
N GLU A 404 67.58 7.55 6.69
CA GLU A 404 66.61 8.65 6.76
C GLU A 404 65.27 8.26 6.13
N ILE A 405 65.28 7.59 4.97
CA ILE A 405 64.06 7.05 4.33
C ILE A 405 63.38 6.01 5.24
N VAL A 406 64.15 5.07 5.82
CA VAL A 406 63.58 4.04 6.70
C VAL A 406 63.00 4.66 7.97
N THR A 407 63.68 5.66 8.55
CA THR A 407 63.19 6.38 9.75
C THR A 407 61.90 7.15 9.43
N SER A 408 61.83 7.79 8.25
CA SER A 408 60.61 8.46 7.79
C SER A 408 59.46 7.48 7.59
N ALA A 409 59.70 6.33 6.94
CA ALA A 409 58.69 5.30 6.74
C ALA A 409 58.22 4.68 8.07
N ALA A 410 59.12 4.47 9.03
CA ALA A 410 58.78 4.01 10.36
C ALA A 410 57.89 5.03 11.11
N SER A 411 58.19 6.33 11.00
CA SER A 411 57.36 7.39 11.58
C SER A 411 55.97 7.47 10.95
N GLU A 412 55.87 7.24 9.64
CA GLU A 412 54.58 7.21 8.92
C GLU A 412 53.74 5.98 9.30
N LEU A 413 54.39 4.83 9.51
CA LEU A 413 53.75 3.62 10.04
C LEU A 413 53.28 3.81 11.49
N ASP A 414 54.06 4.45 12.37
CA ASP A 414 53.64 4.80 13.74
C ASP A 414 52.38 5.69 13.71
N ALA A 415 52.39 6.74 12.90
CA ALA A 415 51.23 7.64 12.75
C ALA A 415 49.99 6.89 12.24
N THR A 416 50.16 6.06 11.20
CA THR A 416 49.08 5.26 10.63
C THR A 416 48.51 4.26 11.65
N ALA A 417 49.37 3.57 12.38
CA ALA A 417 48.97 2.63 13.43
C ALA A 417 48.17 3.33 14.54
N ARG A 418 48.61 4.52 15.00
CA ARG A 418 47.86 5.31 15.99
C ARG A 418 46.48 5.71 15.48
N THR A 419 46.38 6.14 14.22
CA THR A 419 45.09 6.45 13.60
C THR A 419 44.21 5.20 13.52
N MET A 420 44.76 4.04 13.15
CA MET A 420 44.01 2.78 13.12
C MET A 420 43.48 2.40 14.50
N THR A 421 44.29 2.52 15.56
CA THR A 421 43.83 2.30 16.95
C THR A 421 42.69 3.25 17.31
N GLN A 422 42.82 4.54 17.00
CA GLN A 422 41.77 5.53 17.29
C GLN A 422 40.46 5.21 16.54
N VAL A 423 40.55 4.78 15.28
CA VAL A 423 39.38 4.37 14.48
C VAL A 423 38.75 3.09 15.04
N ALA A 424 39.56 2.11 15.45
CA ALA A 424 39.09 0.89 16.08
C ALA A 424 38.35 1.18 17.42
N ASP A 425 38.93 2.02 18.28
CA ASP A 425 38.31 2.43 19.55
C ASP A 425 37.00 3.18 19.32
N GLY A 426 36.97 4.11 18.35
CA GLY A 426 35.75 4.82 17.96
C GLY A 426 34.68 3.89 17.41
N THR A 427 35.08 2.89 16.62
CA THR A 427 34.18 1.87 16.07
C THR A 427 33.60 1.00 17.19
N ASN A 428 34.42 0.60 18.17
CA ASN A 428 33.97 -0.15 19.35
C ASN A 428 32.94 0.64 20.16
N ALA A 429 33.21 1.90 20.47
CA ALA A 429 32.27 2.75 21.20
C ALA A 429 30.93 2.90 20.46
N GLN A 430 30.96 3.11 19.15
CA GLN A 430 29.76 3.22 18.32
C GLN A 430 28.99 1.89 18.23
N ALA A 431 29.71 0.77 18.17
CA ALA A 431 29.11 -0.56 18.14
C ALA A 431 28.40 -0.87 19.47
N VAL A 432 29.03 -0.58 20.62
CA VAL A 432 28.38 -0.74 21.94
C VAL A 432 27.10 0.11 22.04
N ALA A 433 27.14 1.38 21.63
CA ALA A 433 25.97 2.25 21.63
C ALA A 433 24.86 1.70 20.71
N SER A 434 25.22 1.17 19.54
CA SER A 434 24.28 0.56 18.60
C SER A 434 23.65 -0.73 19.15
N SER A 435 24.41 -1.54 19.89
CA SER A 435 23.89 -2.75 20.56
C SER A 435 22.84 -2.40 21.61
N ALA A 436 23.14 -1.39 22.46
CA ALA A 436 22.21 -0.93 23.48
C ALA A 436 20.89 -0.40 22.86
N ALA A 437 20.99 0.39 21.79
CA ALA A 437 19.83 0.88 21.06
C ALA A 437 19.01 -0.25 20.41
N ALA A 438 19.66 -1.29 19.88
CA ALA A 438 18.99 -2.45 19.31
C ALA A 438 18.24 -3.27 20.39
N GLU A 439 18.84 -3.46 21.56
CA GLU A 439 18.20 -4.12 22.71
C GLU A 439 16.98 -3.35 23.21
N GLU A 440 17.10 -2.03 23.38
CA GLU A 440 15.99 -1.16 23.76
C GLU A 440 14.85 -1.22 22.73
N THR A 441 15.20 -1.15 21.44
CA THR A 441 14.22 -1.26 20.35
C THR A 441 13.51 -2.61 20.38
N SER A 442 14.24 -3.71 20.60
CA SER A 442 13.66 -5.05 20.72
C SER A 442 12.64 -5.13 21.86
N ALA A 443 12.96 -4.56 23.03
CA ALA A 443 12.05 -4.52 24.18
C ALA A 443 10.78 -3.69 23.88
N ASN A 444 10.94 -2.54 23.24
CA ASN A 444 9.82 -1.69 22.83
C ASN A 444 8.91 -2.40 21.83
N VAL A 445 9.49 -3.09 20.84
CA VAL A 445 8.74 -3.84 19.83
C VAL A 445 8.01 -5.03 20.42
N GLN A 446 8.61 -5.76 21.38
CA GLN A 446 7.92 -6.83 22.12
C GLN A 446 6.72 -6.29 22.91
N THR A 447 6.86 -5.10 23.50
CA THR A 447 5.76 -4.44 24.22
C THR A 447 4.61 -4.10 23.26
N VAL A 448 4.93 -3.61 22.05
CA VAL A 448 3.92 -3.36 20.99
C VAL A 448 3.24 -4.65 20.55
N ALA A 449 3.99 -5.75 20.40
CA ALA A 449 3.42 -7.05 20.04
C ALA A 449 2.43 -7.55 21.11
N ALA A 450 2.80 -7.45 22.38
CA ALA A 450 1.92 -7.82 23.50
C ALA A 450 0.64 -6.95 23.55
N ALA A 451 0.78 -5.64 23.38
CA ALA A 451 -0.38 -4.72 23.33
C ALA A 451 -1.30 -5.04 22.14
N ALA A 452 -0.74 -5.42 20.99
CA ALA A 452 -1.53 -5.84 19.84
C ALA A 452 -2.28 -7.16 20.11
N GLU A 453 -1.67 -8.13 20.80
CA GLU A 453 -2.36 -9.36 21.21
C GLU A 453 -3.53 -9.09 22.18
N GLU A 454 -3.33 -8.22 23.18
CA GLU A 454 -4.41 -7.80 24.08
C GLU A 454 -5.54 -7.09 23.33
N MET A 455 -5.21 -6.25 22.36
CA MET A 455 -6.21 -5.57 21.52
C MET A 455 -7.00 -6.56 20.65
N VAL A 456 -6.37 -7.61 20.12
CA VAL A 456 -7.09 -8.70 19.43
C VAL A 456 -8.07 -9.40 20.37
N ALA A 457 -7.67 -9.66 21.63
CA ALA A 457 -8.57 -10.25 22.62
C ALA A 457 -9.76 -9.32 22.93
N SER A 458 -9.51 -8.01 23.07
CA SER A 458 -10.56 -7.00 23.27
C SER A 458 -11.53 -6.92 22.08
N LEU A 459 -11.02 -6.95 20.85
CA LEU A 459 -11.83 -6.92 19.64
C LEU A 459 -12.73 -8.15 19.50
N ARG A 460 -12.24 -9.34 19.88
CA ARG A 460 -13.07 -10.56 19.92
C ARG A 460 -14.21 -10.47 20.95
N GLU A 461 -13.95 -9.83 22.09
CA GLU A 461 -15.00 -9.58 23.08
C GLU A 461 -16.03 -8.57 22.55
N ILE A 462 -15.59 -7.51 21.87
CA ILE A 462 -16.50 -6.56 21.21
C ILE A 462 -17.34 -7.27 20.14
N GLU A 463 -16.74 -8.15 19.33
CA GLU A 463 -17.47 -8.97 18.34
C GLU A 463 -18.59 -9.77 19.02
N ARG A 464 -18.28 -10.46 20.13
CA ARG A 464 -19.26 -11.22 20.91
C ARG A 464 -20.39 -10.32 21.45
N GLN A 465 -20.06 -9.14 21.97
CA GLN A 465 -21.05 -8.18 22.48
C GLN A 465 -21.94 -7.61 21.37
N VAL A 466 -21.40 -7.41 20.17
CA VAL A 466 -22.17 -6.95 19.00
C VAL A 466 -23.14 -8.02 18.54
N VAL A 467 -22.71 -9.29 18.46
CA VAL A 467 -23.61 -10.42 18.13
C VAL A 467 -24.75 -10.51 19.15
N HIS A 468 -24.42 -10.42 20.44
CA HIS A 468 -25.44 -10.44 21.49
C HIS A 468 -26.42 -9.25 21.40
N SER A 469 -25.91 -8.05 21.10
CA SER A 469 -26.76 -6.86 20.91
C SER A 469 -27.75 -7.04 19.75
N ARG A 470 -27.34 -7.72 18.66
CA ARG A 470 -28.23 -8.02 17.52
C ARG A 470 -29.32 -9.03 17.89
N GLU A 471 -28.98 -10.03 18.70
CA GLU A 471 -29.96 -11.00 19.22
C GLU A 471 -31.02 -10.28 20.08
N VAL A 472 -30.59 -9.44 21.02
CA VAL A 472 -31.49 -8.63 21.86
C VAL A 472 -32.36 -7.69 21.01
N ALA A 473 -31.78 -7.01 20.02
CA ALA A 473 -32.53 -6.16 19.10
C ALA A 473 -33.56 -6.96 18.29
N GLY A 474 -33.23 -8.18 17.85
CA GLY A 474 -34.16 -9.07 17.15
C GLY A 474 -35.34 -9.50 18.03
N HIS A 475 -35.08 -9.82 19.30
CA HIS A 475 -36.14 -10.10 20.27
C HIS A 475 -37.04 -8.88 20.50
N ALA A 476 -36.45 -7.70 20.72
CA ALA A 476 -37.21 -6.46 20.89
C ALA A 476 -38.06 -6.10 19.67
N ALA A 477 -37.57 -6.35 18.45
CA ALA A 477 -38.33 -6.13 17.22
C ALA A 477 -39.58 -7.03 17.18
N THR A 478 -39.41 -8.31 17.53
CA THR A 478 -40.50 -9.30 17.58
C THR A 478 -41.56 -8.88 18.61
N GLU A 479 -41.13 -8.40 19.78
CA GLU A 479 -42.04 -7.94 20.84
C GLU A 479 -42.79 -6.65 20.45
N ALA A 480 -42.11 -5.72 19.79
CA ALA A 480 -42.74 -4.51 19.26
C ALA A 480 -43.79 -4.83 18.19
N ASP A 481 -43.51 -5.77 17.28
CA ASP A 481 -44.46 -6.22 16.26
C ASP A 481 -45.69 -6.91 16.89
N ALA A 482 -45.48 -7.77 17.88
CA ALA A 482 -46.57 -8.40 18.63
C ALA A 482 -47.45 -7.35 19.35
N THR A 483 -46.83 -6.36 19.98
CA THR A 483 -47.54 -5.27 20.67
C THR A 483 -48.34 -4.41 19.68
N ASN A 484 -47.77 -4.11 18.51
CA ASN A 484 -48.47 -3.38 17.45
C ASN A 484 -49.70 -4.14 16.95
N ALA A 485 -49.63 -5.47 16.83
CA ALA A 485 -50.77 -6.32 16.46
C ALA A 485 -51.88 -6.31 17.52
N VAL A 486 -51.52 -6.32 18.81
CA VAL A 486 -52.48 -6.19 19.92
C VAL A 486 -53.17 -4.83 19.89
N MET A 487 -52.42 -3.74 19.68
CA MET A 487 -53.01 -2.40 19.56
C MET A 487 -53.95 -2.27 18.35
N ALA A 488 -53.58 -2.84 17.21
CA ALA A 488 -54.46 -2.87 16.03
C ALA A 488 -55.76 -3.64 16.30
N SER A 489 -55.69 -4.74 17.03
CA SER A 489 -56.86 -5.51 17.46
C SER A 489 -57.73 -4.70 18.43
N LEU A 490 -57.13 -3.97 19.37
CA LEU A 490 -57.84 -3.09 20.30
C LEU A 490 -58.53 -1.94 19.57
N GLY A 491 -57.88 -1.32 18.58
CA GLY A 491 -58.46 -0.27 17.74
C GLY A 491 -59.66 -0.78 16.93
N THR A 492 -59.57 -2.01 16.43
CA THR A 492 -60.69 -2.69 15.76
C THR A 492 -61.87 -2.92 16.71
N ALA A 493 -61.60 -3.45 17.91
CA ALA A 493 -62.62 -3.67 18.93
C ALA A 493 -63.30 -2.36 19.38
N ALA A 494 -62.52 -1.31 19.60
CA ALA A 494 -63.06 0.02 19.95
C ALA A 494 -63.95 0.58 18.83
N THR A 495 -63.60 0.36 17.56
CA THR A 495 -64.42 0.75 16.40
C THR A 495 -65.75 -0.02 16.36
N GLN A 496 -65.73 -1.33 16.63
CA GLN A 496 -66.95 -2.15 16.70
C GLN A 496 -67.87 -1.71 17.86
N ILE A 497 -67.30 -1.42 19.03
CA ILE A 497 -68.06 -0.89 20.16
C ILE A 497 -68.66 0.48 19.82
N GLY A 498 -67.89 1.36 19.16
CA GLY A 498 -68.38 2.65 18.67
C GLY A 498 -69.62 2.51 17.78
N ALA A 499 -69.58 1.58 16.81
CA ALA A 499 -70.72 1.30 15.94
C ALA A 499 -71.95 0.77 16.71
N ALA A 500 -71.74 -0.08 17.71
CA ALA A 500 -72.80 -0.57 18.58
C ALA A 500 -73.43 0.57 19.41
N VAL A 501 -72.60 1.46 19.98
CA VAL A 501 -73.06 2.64 20.75
C VAL A 501 -73.89 3.59 19.86
N THR A 502 -73.45 3.84 18.62
CA THR A 502 -74.25 4.62 17.64
C THR A 502 -75.60 3.98 17.37
N THR A 503 -75.65 2.65 17.23
CA THR A 503 -76.90 1.90 17.02
C THR A 503 -77.83 2.01 18.22
N ILE A 504 -77.31 1.86 19.45
CA ILE A 504 -78.10 2.00 20.69
C ILE A 504 -78.64 3.43 20.82
N SER A 505 -77.83 4.44 20.52
CA SER A 505 -78.26 5.85 20.54
C SER A 505 -79.41 6.12 19.56
N ALA A 506 -79.35 5.51 18.36
CA ALA A 506 -80.43 5.57 17.38
C ALA A 506 -81.71 4.89 17.88
N ILE A 507 -81.61 3.70 18.50
CA ILE A 507 -82.74 2.99 19.12
C ILE A 507 -83.35 3.82 20.25
N ALA A 508 -82.53 4.41 21.12
CA ALA A 508 -82.99 5.28 22.20
C ALA A 508 -83.75 6.49 21.65
N SER A 509 -83.22 7.13 20.60
CA SER A 509 -83.90 8.25 19.91
C SER A 509 -85.24 7.84 19.29
N GLN A 510 -85.29 6.67 18.64
CA GLN A 510 -86.53 6.13 18.07
C GLN A 510 -87.55 5.77 19.17
N THR A 511 -87.09 5.19 20.27
CA THR A 511 -87.92 4.82 21.44
C THR A 511 -88.51 6.07 22.08
N ASN A 512 -87.72 7.14 22.22
CA ASN A 512 -88.17 8.43 22.70
C ASN A 512 -89.26 9.04 21.79
N LEU A 513 -89.11 8.94 20.46
CA LEU A 513 -90.14 9.37 19.50
C LEU A 513 -91.42 8.53 19.60
N LEU A 514 -91.30 7.21 19.74
CA LEU A 514 -92.45 6.32 19.92
C LEU A 514 -93.19 6.61 21.25
N ALA A 515 -92.44 6.82 22.32
CA ALA A 515 -92.98 7.18 23.63
C ALA A 515 -93.69 8.55 23.61
N LEU A 516 -93.14 9.51 22.84
CA LEU A 516 -93.77 10.81 22.62
C LEU A 516 -95.11 10.65 21.88
N ASN A 517 -95.14 9.87 20.79
CA ASN A 517 -96.37 9.59 20.05
C ASN A 517 -97.42 8.88 20.92
N ALA A 518 -96.98 7.93 21.76
CA ALA A 518 -97.86 7.25 22.72
C ALA A 518 -98.41 8.21 23.79
N THR A 519 -97.60 9.18 24.24
CA THR A 519 -98.03 10.22 25.19
C THR A 519 -99.10 11.12 24.57
N ILE A 520 -98.94 11.47 23.28
CA ILE A 520 -99.93 12.26 22.53
C ILE A 520 -101.25 11.49 22.40
N GLU A 521 -101.21 10.21 22.02
CA GLU A 521 -102.42 9.41 21.85
C GLU A 521 -103.11 9.11 23.19
N ALA A 522 -102.34 8.92 24.26
CA ALA A 522 -102.87 8.79 25.62
C ALA A 522 -103.56 10.07 26.11
N ALA A 523 -103.02 11.25 25.76
CA ALA A 523 -103.68 12.53 26.02
C ALA A 523 -104.98 12.69 25.21
N ARG A 524 -105.01 12.17 23.98
CA ARG A 524 -106.18 12.18 23.09
C ARG A 524 -107.32 11.29 23.58
N ALA A 525 -106.99 10.19 24.27
CA ALA A 525 -107.97 9.27 24.87
C ALA A 525 -108.59 9.77 26.20
N GLY A 526 -108.19 10.95 26.70
CA GLY A 526 -108.76 11.56 27.90
C GLY A 526 -108.56 10.71 29.17
N ASP A 527 -109.59 10.59 30.00
CA ASP A 527 -109.51 9.87 31.28
C ASP A 527 -109.19 8.37 31.14
N ALA A 528 -109.56 7.74 30.01
CA ALA A 528 -109.26 6.34 29.72
C ALA A 528 -107.76 6.09 29.43
N GLY A 529 -107.01 7.13 29.05
CA GLY A 529 -105.59 7.05 28.67
C GLY A 529 -104.60 7.32 29.81
N ARG A 530 -105.05 7.69 31.02
CA ARG A 530 -104.17 8.12 32.13
C ARG A 530 -103.09 7.10 32.50
N GLY A 531 -103.42 5.81 32.58
CA GLY A 531 -102.44 4.75 32.87
C GLY A 531 -101.39 4.60 31.77
N PHE A 532 -101.81 4.70 30.50
CA PHE A 532 -100.91 4.68 29.34
C PHE A 532 -100.02 5.92 29.28
N ALA A 533 -100.53 7.09 29.66
CA ALA A 533 -99.75 8.33 29.68
C ALA A 533 -98.58 8.26 30.67
N VAL A 534 -98.79 7.66 31.84
CA VAL A 534 -97.72 7.45 32.85
C VAL A 534 -96.64 6.52 32.31
N VAL A 535 -97.02 5.38 31.73
CA VAL A 535 -96.06 4.43 31.13
C VAL A 535 -95.30 5.08 29.97
N ALA A 536 -95.98 5.85 29.10
CA ALA A 536 -95.32 6.53 27.99
C ALA A 536 -94.33 7.60 28.46
N ALA A 537 -94.64 8.35 29.54
CA ALA A 537 -93.71 9.30 30.14
C ALA A 537 -92.48 8.62 30.76
N GLU A 538 -92.67 7.49 31.43
CA GLU A 538 -91.57 6.70 32.00
C GLU A 538 -90.65 6.13 30.91
N VAL A 539 -91.21 5.56 29.84
CA VAL A 539 -90.43 5.07 28.69
C VAL A 539 -89.66 6.21 28.02
N LYS A 540 -90.26 7.41 27.94
CA LYS A 540 -89.61 8.61 27.39
C LYS A 540 -88.40 9.03 28.23
N GLU A 541 -88.53 9.03 29.56
CA GLU A 541 -87.42 9.37 30.46
C GLU A 541 -86.31 8.32 30.39
N LEU A 542 -86.63 7.01 30.40
CA LEU A 542 -85.65 5.94 30.22
C LEU A 542 -84.91 6.04 28.89
N ALA A 543 -85.62 6.36 27.80
CA ALA A 543 -85.01 6.58 26.50
C ALA A 543 -84.06 7.80 26.51
N GLY A 544 -84.44 8.88 27.19
CA GLY A 544 -83.58 10.05 27.42
C GLY A 544 -82.33 9.73 28.24
N GLN A 545 -82.48 8.95 29.32
CA GLN A 545 -81.34 8.46 30.12
C GLN A 545 -80.41 7.58 29.30
N THR A 546 -80.97 6.68 28.49
CA THR A 546 -80.20 5.79 27.60
C THR A 546 -79.40 6.61 26.58
N ALA A 547 -80.02 7.62 25.96
CA ALA A 547 -79.34 8.49 25.00
C ALA A 547 -78.14 9.22 25.64
N ARG A 548 -78.32 9.82 26.82
CA ARG A 548 -77.24 10.47 27.57
C ARG A 548 -76.11 9.51 27.92
N ALA A 549 -76.45 8.31 28.42
CA ALA A 549 -75.46 7.28 28.74
C ALA A 549 -74.68 6.83 27.49
N THR A 550 -75.34 6.68 26.33
CA THR A 550 -74.64 6.34 25.07
C THR A 550 -73.73 7.45 24.57
N GLU A 551 -74.08 8.71 24.80
CA GLU A 551 -73.23 9.86 24.45
C GLU A 551 -71.95 9.88 25.28
N GLU A 552 -72.06 9.67 26.59
CA GLU A 552 -70.90 9.56 27.50
C GLU A 552 -69.99 8.38 27.12
N ILE A 553 -70.57 7.20 26.85
CA ILE A 553 -69.81 6.02 26.39
C ILE A 553 -69.15 6.31 25.03
N GLY A 554 -69.84 6.97 24.11
CA GLY A 554 -69.27 7.38 22.81
C GLY A 554 -68.02 8.27 22.97
N GLY A 555 -68.06 9.20 23.91
CA GLY A 555 -66.90 10.00 24.31
C GLY A 555 -65.74 9.15 24.83
N GLN A 556 -66.01 8.17 25.70
CA GLN A 556 -64.99 7.24 26.21
C GLN A 556 -64.38 6.36 25.11
N ILE A 557 -65.18 5.85 24.18
CA ILE A 557 -64.69 5.06 23.04
C ILE A 557 -63.77 5.89 22.14
N THR A 558 -64.15 7.14 21.87
CA THR A 558 -63.31 8.07 21.10
C THR A 558 -61.96 8.32 21.79
N ALA A 559 -61.96 8.47 23.12
CA ALA A 559 -60.74 8.60 23.91
C ALA A 559 -59.85 7.34 23.85
N ILE A 560 -60.45 6.14 23.90
CA ILE A 560 -59.75 4.86 23.77
C ILE A 560 -59.12 4.71 22.37
N GLN A 561 -59.87 5.05 21.31
CA GLN A 561 -59.35 5.03 19.93
C GLN A 561 -58.12 5.95 19.79
N SER A 562 -58.25 7.21 20.24
CA SER A 562 -57.15 8.18 20.23
C SER A 562 -55.93 7.72 21.04
N ALA A 563 -56.13 7.11 22.21
CA ALA A 563 -55.04 6.55 23.00
C ALA A 563 -54.35 5.36 22.29
N THR A 564 -55.13 4.49 21.64
CA THR A 564 -54.63 3.34 20.89
C THR A 564 -53.83 3.76 19.65
N ASP A 565 -54.29 4.79 18.93
CA ASP A 565 -53.57 5.34 17.78
C ASP A 565 -52.22 5.94 18.19
N ARG A 566 -52.20 6.70 19.29
CA ARG A 566 -50.96 7.26 19.84
C ARG A 566 -50.00 6.17 20.30
N ALA A 567 -50.49 5.14 20.98
CA ALA A 567 -49.68 3.99 21.40
C ALA A 567 -49.10 3.25 20.18
N SER A 568 -49.91 3.00 19.15
CA SER A 568 -49.46 2.36 17.90
C SER A 568 -48.40 3.19 17.17
N ALA A 569 -48.56 4.52 17.14
CA ALA A 569 -47.55 5.40 16.57
C ALA A 569 -46.22 5.34 17.33
N ALA A 570 -46.26 5.35 18.67
CA ALA A 570 -45.08 5.22 19.51
C ALA A 570 -44.37 3.86 19.30
N ILE A 571 -45.12 2.77 19.20
CA ILE A 571 -44.56 1.43 18.92
C ILE A 571 -43.87 1.41 17.56
N ARG A 572 -44.45 1.99 16.51
CA ARG A 572 -43.79 2.09 15.19
C ARG A 572 -42.48 2.88 15.25
N GLN A 573 -42.42 3.95 16.04
CA GLN A 573 -41.16 4.69 16.25
C GLN A 573 -40.13 3.82 16.97
N ILE A 574 -40.53 3.04 17.97
CA ILE A 574 -39.66 2.09 18.68
C ILE A 574 -39.13 1.03 17.70
N SER A 575 -39.98 0.43 16.85
CA SER A 575 -39.55 -0.51 15.80
C SER A 575 -38.53 0.11 14.85
N GLY A 576 -38.71 1.38 14.46
CA GLY A 576 -37.74 2.13 13.66
C GLY A 576 -36.39 2.29 14.36
N THR A 577 -36.39 2.63 15.65
CA THR A 577 -35.16 2.73 16.47
C THR A 577 -34.46 1.37 16.58
N ILE A 578 -35.21 0.28 16.76
CA ILE A 578 -34.64 -1.08 16.83
C ILE A 578 -34.02 -1.49 15.49
N ALA A 579 -34.65 -1.16 14.36
CA ALA A 579 -34.09 -1.40 13.04
C ALA A 579 -32.77 -0.64 12.84
N ALA A 580 -32.71 0.63 13.24
CA ALA A 580 -31.49 1.43 13.21
C ALA A 580 -30.38 0.84 14.09
N LEU A 581 -30.71 0.35 15.30
CA LEU A 581 -29.75 -0.35 16.16
C LEU A 581 -29.16 -1.59 15.47
N ASN A 582 -29.99 -2.38 14.78
CA ASN A 582 -29.54 -3.59 14.09
C ASN A 582 -28.61 -3.28 12.90
N GLU A 583 -28.86 -2.17 12.20
CA GLU A 583 -27.98 -1.64 11.14
C GLU A 583 -26.63 -1.18 11.71
N ILE A 584 -26.65 -0.38 12.79
CA ILE A 584 -25.44 0.10 13.48
C ILE A 584 -24.60 -1.07 13.98
N SER A 585 -25.20 -2.07 14.63
CA SER A 585 -24.50 -3.28 15.06
C SER A 585 -23.88 -4.05 13.88
N GLY A 586 -24.52 -4.02 12.71
CA GLY A 586 -23.93 -4.57 11.48
C GLY A 586 -22.70 -3.82 11.00
N ALA A 587 -22.74 -2.49 11.03
CA ALA A 587 -21.59 -1.66 10.70
C ALA A 587 -20.42 -1.87 11.68
N ILE A 588 -20.71 -1.94 12.99
CA ILE A 588 -19.68 -2.20 14.02
C ILE A 588 -19.05 -3.59 13.79
N ALA A 589 -19.85 -4.63 13.52
CA ALA A 589 -19.33 -5.97 13.25
C ALA A 589 -18.34 -5.97 12.08
N ALA A 590 -18.67 -5.28 10.98
CA ALA A 590 -17.79 -5.17 9.82
C ALA A 590 -16.46 -4.47 10.18
N THR A 591 -16.52 -3.36 10.92
CA THR A 591 -15.34 -2.62 11.37
C THR A 591 -14.47 -3.46 12.32
N VAL A 592 -15.08 -4.24 13.22
CA VAL A 592 -14.34 -5.10 14.17
C VAL A 592 -13.56 -6.20 13.44
N VAL A 593 -14.12 -6.78 12.37
CA VAL A 593 -13.40 -7.76 11.53
C VAL A 593 -12.18 -7.11 10.87
N GLU A 594 -12.33 -5.92 10.29
CA GLU A 594 -11.23 -5.18 9.67
C GLU A 594 -10.14 -4.81 10.69
N GLN A 595 -10.53 -4.29 11.85
CA GLN A 595 -9.60 -3.94 12.94
C GLN A 595 -8.89 -5.17 13.52
N THR A 596 -9.54 -6.32 13.57
CA THR A 596 -8.92 -7.57 14.03
C THR A 596 -7.82 -8.00 13.06
N ALA A 597 -8.07 -7.90 11.75
CA ALA A 597 -7.08 -8.21 10.72
C ALA A 597 -5.88 -7.24 10.79
N ALA A 598 -6.13 -5.93 10.89
CA ALA A 598 -5.08 -4.92 10.99
C ALA A 598 -4.23 -5.10 12.26
N THR A 599 -4.85 -5.34 13.41
CA THR A 599 -4.12 -5.56 14.68
C THR A 599 -3.29 -6.85 14.65
N ALA A 600 -3.81 -7.92 14.03
CA ALA A 600 -3.05 -9.15 13.83
C ALA A 600 -1.82 -8.95 12.92
N GLU A 601 -1.93 -8.07 11.91
CA GLU A 601 -0.81 -7.68 11.06
C GLU A 601 0.23 -6.86 11.84
N ILE A 602 -0.20 -5.94 12.72
CA ILE A 602 0.70 -5.19 13.61
C ILE A 602 1.51 -6.14 14.51
N SER A 603 0.86 -7.11 15.15
CA SER A 603 1.55 -8.11 15.98
C SER A 603 2.59 -8.92 15.19
N ARG A 604 2.26 -9.31 13.96
CA ARG A 604 3.18 -10.01 13.05
C ARG A 604 4.38 -9.13 12.67
N ASN A 605 4.14 -7.89 12.25
CA ASN A 605 5.18 -6.94 11.85
C ASN A 605 6.08 -6.58 13.03
N ALA A 606 5.54 -6.46 14.25
CA ALA A 606 6.33 -6.29 15.46
C ALA A 606 7.22 -7.50 15.72
N THR A 607 6.70 -8.73 15.60
CA THR A 607 7.51 -9.95 15.74
C THR A 607 8.65 -10.01 14.72
N GLU A 608 8.41 -9.60 13.48
CA GLU A 608 9.44 -9.51 12.44
C GLU A 608 10.49 -8.44 12.74
N ALA A 609 10.05 -7.25 13.17
CA ALA A 609 10.95 -6.18 13.58
C ALA A 609 11.84 -6.60 14.76
N ALA A 610 11.31 -7.33 15.74
CA ALA A 610 12.09 -7.87 16.86
C ALA A 610 13.17 -8.87 16.40
N ARG A 611 12.89 -9.69 15.38
CA ARG A 611 13.91 -10.54 14.75
C ARG A 611 14.96 -9.69 14.02
N GLY A 612 14.53 -8.66 13.30
CA GLY A 612 15.44 -7.72 12.65
C GLY A 612 16.40 -7.04 13.63
N THR A 613 15.92 -6.64 14.81
CA THR A 613 16.79 -6.08 15.87
C THR A 613 17.76 -7.11 16.42
N GLN A 614 17.36 -8.37 16.55
CA GLN A 614 18.25 -9.48 16.95
C GLN A 614 19.38 -9.66 15.93
N ASP A 615 19.06 -9.60 14.63
CA ASP A 615 20.04 -9.70 13.55
C ASP A 615 21.02 -8.52 13.55
N VAL A 616 20.53 -7.31 13.84
CA VAL A 616 21.37 -6.12 14.05
C VAL A 616 22.32 -6.35 15.21
N SER A 617 21.85 -6.82 16.37
CA SER A 617 22.73 -7.12 17.52
C SER A 617 23.81 -8.16 17.16
N SER A 618 23.47 -9.19 16.38
CA SER A 618 24.46 -10.17 15.89
C SER A 618 25.51 -9.52 14.98
N SER A 619 25.09 -8.55 14.16
CA SER A 619 25.96 -7.85 13.22
C SER A 619 26.88 -6.89 13.95
N VAL A 620 26.38 -6.21 14.97
CA VAL A 620 27.17 -5.35 15.87
C VAL A 620 28.22 -6.17 16.63
N ALA A 621 27.88 -7.37 17.10
CA ALA A 621 28.86 -8.27 17.71
C ALA A 621 30.01 -8.64 16.76
N ARG A 622 29.73 -8.85 15.46
CA ARG A 622 30.78 -9.06 14.45
C ARG A 622 31.63 -7.80 14.22
N VAL A 623 31.01 -6.62 14.21
CA VAL A 623 31.74 -5.34 14.07
C VAL A 623 32.70 -5.13 15.26
N LEU A 624 32.26 -5.43 16.49
CA LEU A 624 33.12 -5.39 17.68
C LEU A 624 34.34 -6.29 17.53
N SER A 625 34.15 -7.54 17.09
CA SER A 625 35.26 -8.49 16.85
C SER A 625 36.25 -7.95 15.82
N LEU A 626 35.77 -7.41 14.70
CA LEU A 626 36.62 -6.87 13.63
C LEU A 626 37.37 -5.60 14.04
N ALA A 627 36.76 -4.75 14.85
CA ALA A 627 37.40 -3.57 15.42
C ALA A 627 38.51 -3.99 16.40
N ASP A 628 38.28 -5.01 17.23
CA ASP A 628 39.30 -5.55 18.14
C ASP A 628 40.49 -6.16 17.38
N GLU A 629 40.22 -6.93 16.32
CA GLU A 629 41.26 -7.44 15.41
C GLU A 629 42.07 -6.30 14.76
N THR A 630 41.40 -5.22 14.35
CA THR A 630 42.05 -4.03 13.78
C THR A 630 42.94 -3.32 14.80
N GLY A 631 42.46 -3.19 16.04
CA GLY A 631 43.24 -2.64 17.16
C GLY A 631 44.49 -3.47 17.47
N GLY A 632 44.34 -4.80 17.48
CA GLY A 632 45.45 -5.74 17.64
C GLY A 632 46.49 -5.64 16.51
N ALA A 633 46.03 -5.59 15.25
CA ALA A 633 46.90 -5.41 14.09
C ALA A 633 47.64 -4.05 14.12
N ALA A 634 46.94 -2.99 14.50
CA ALA A 634 47.54 -1.66 14.68
C ALA A 634 48.64 -1.67 15.75
N SER A 635 48.40 -2.35 16.88
CA SER A 635 49.41 -2.52 17.94
C SER A 635 50.66 -3.25 17.44
N GLN A 636 50.51 -4.29 16.62
CA GLN A 636 51.63 -5.00 16.00
C GLN A 636 52.42 -4.10 15.03
N VAL A 637 51.73 -3.32 14.19
CA VAL A 637 52.38 -2.35 13.29
C VAL A 637 53.13 -1.28 14.08
N LEU A 638 52.55 -0.78 15.18
CA LEU A 638 53.20 0.19 16.06
C LEU A 638 54.49 -0.38 16.67
N SER A 639 54.47 -1.62 17.14
CA SER A 639 55.66 -2.31 17.65
C SER A 639 56.72 -2.48 16.56
N ALA A 640 56.32 -2.97 15.38
CA ALA A 640 57.25 -3.18 14.27
C ALA A 640 57.88 -1.86 13.78
N ALA A 641 57.11 -0.76 13.77
CA ALA A 641 57.61 0.56 13.43
C ALA A 641 58.61 1.09 14.48
N ALA A 642 58.34 0.89 15.76
CA ALA A 642 59.25 1.25 16.85
C ALA A 642 60.57 0.45 16.81
N ASP A 643 60.49 -0.86 16.54
CA ASP A 643 61.66 -1.72 16.37
C ASP A 643 62.49 -1.28 15.15
N LEU A 644 61.84 -0.95 14.03
CA LEU A 644 62.51 -0.49 12.81
C LEU A 644 63.21 0.86 13.03
N ALA A 645 62.60 1.78 13.77
CA ALA A 645 63.20 3.05 14.15
C ALA A 645 64.44 2.84 15.04
N THR A 646 64.34 1.95 16.03
CA THR A 646 65.45 1.59 16.94
C THR A 646 66.60 0.96 16.17
N GLN A 647 66.32 -0.04 15.33
CA GLN A 647 67.34 -0.72 14.52
C GLN A 647 68.02 0.24 13.54
N SER A 648 67.27 1.20 12.96
CA SER A 648 67.84 2.23 12.08
C SER A 648 68.81 3.15 12.81
N LEU A 649 68.51 3.51 14.07
CA LEU A 649 69.39 4.25 14.96
C LEU A 649 70.65 3.46 15.33
N THR A 650 70.52 2.18 15.65
CA THR A 650 71.67 1.30 15.95
C THR A 650 72.59 1.17 14.73
N VAL A 651 72.05 0.90 13.55
CA VAL A 651 72.85 0.81 12.31
C VAL A 651 73.54 2.15 12.01
N LYS A 652 72.87 3.29 12.26
CA LYS A 652 73.49 4.61 12.14
C LYS A 652 74.70 4.75 13.05
N GLN A 653 74.56 4.39 14.33
CA GLN A 653 75.63 4.47 15.33
C GLN A 653 76.80 3.53 15.00
N GLU A 654 76.52 2.29 14.61
CA GLU A 654 77.55 1.32 14.21
C GLU A 654 78.33 1.80 12.99
N VAL A 655 77.64 2.37 11.99
CA VAL A 655 78.28 2.92 10.80
C VAL A 655 79.10 4.17 11.13
N ASP A 656 78.57 5.10 11.91
CA ASP A 656 79.31 6.30 12.31
C ASP A 656 80.54 5.94 13.18
N GLY A 657 80.41 4.96 14.08
CA GLY A 657 81.51 4.44 14.90
C GLY A 657 82.59 3.74 14.08
N PHE A 658 82.21 2.80 13.22
CA PHE A 658 83.12 2.10 12.31
C PHE A 658 83.89 3.07 11.39
N LEU A 659 83.21 4.09 10.87
CA LEU A 659 83.86 5.11 10.04
C LEU A 659 84.78 6.04 10.85
N GLY A 660 84.45 6.31 12.12
CA GLY A 660 85.32 7.03 13.04
C GLY A 660 86.61 6.27 13.34
N GLU A 661 86.50 4.97 13.61
CA GLU A 661 87.66 4.09 13.84
C GLU A 661 88.55 3.98 12.59
N ILE A 662 87.95 3.87 11.40
CA ILE A 662 88.70 3.83 10.13
C ILE A 662 89.42 5.15 9.82
N ARG A 663 88.86 6.31 10.22
CA ARG A 663 89.54 7.60 10.04
C ARG A 663 90.67 7.81 11.06
N ALA A 664 90.62 7.12 12.20
CA ALA A 664 91.63 7.21 13.27
C ALA A 664 92.79 6.21 13.10
N ALA A 665 92.56 5.10 12.40
CA ALA A 665 93.54 4.08 12.03
C ALA A 665 94.31 4.45 10.75
#